data_AF-A0A1V9Y6J5-F1
#
_entry.id   AF-A0A1V9Y6J5-F1
#
_cell.length_a   1.000
_cell.length_b   1.000
_cell.length_c   1.000
_cell.angle_alpha   90.00
_cell.angle_beta   90.00
_cell.angle_gamma   90.00
#
_symmetry.space_group_name_H-M   'P 1'
#
loop_
_entity.id
_entity.type
_entity.pdbx_description
1 polymer ?
#
loop_
_entity_poly.entity_id
_entity_poly.type
_entity_poly.pdbx_seq_one_letter_code
_entity_poly.pdbx_strand_id
1 'polypeptide(L)'
;MCIAQVWRSDAGCCALGTSPLDTMHSAMDSKLSTLIYSRRSIKLYKTLTYILLKIRTLEHERPKDITSVAFPYSLAMVDNHDFIENALRYLKFTLVSKDHPRIIAMVDHLSNALVKAMLELSPENSICSTVLSLAQNSPALHTLIAQACSSNLIWLDLFTKASWLTTIRKLCPEWTSLERNKALFYLAQSTQGLVLCYEILLLYPLNLFELLQNPEYGMSATLQLLNIPAYASMLFQNPELKTIYMAKQKELAEHFYGLEAIYSLCEEAPYELRDAVDMVDKIELVMWTPFIAIQQDKISPWLNDLNDQHDVSLNLTLTIMQAWTTSSHFGSFYLSELSYQPWKCDCPINPCCIDPIACKMHRIQQSLLFVGGITEVPRPTTFELSSLCIQKPMGRPSTAMLGEFEAQFHHLLSEIDHSTSYLDFKRIGDHFWHLITEIDASPPPSAKLTIWMGDFFYNLLVCGKSKLDIPYPTTISIPEPVSIDQESKWPKFINTWLKNYNHQLGLESLPCSSLLPVVLKTLGEEACDPLVWSILLMLSQRHDQKQVSECLLRLRHSSFALFLWPQLILSHQLFHGCPAPMYVTASIVEWILNQKCPKIMIALRRLQCPLLTMLLRWELNCFWSYMDWPNVMIYLDLVGIYGIDYIPLLLAALVKHMRPVIFQATKSKDVLDAQIPVLKWSTYQTWLSHLHNQYHDMIKERMRSL
;
A
#
# COMPACT_ATOMS: atom_id res chain seq x y z
N MET A 1 -24.82 15.57 -35.45
CA MET A 1 -24.73 16.97 -35.93
C MET A 1 -24.18 16.96 -37.33
N CYS A 2 -24.90 17.55 -38.31
CA CYS A 2 -24.38 17.64 -39.68
C CYS A 2 -23.12 18.51 -39.69
N ILE A 3 -22.08 18.04 -40.39
CA ILE A 3 -20.77 18.67 -40.59
C ILE A 3 -20.90 20.15 -41.01
N ALA A 4 -21.98 20.53 -41.69
CA ALA A 4 -22.29 21.90 -42.10
C ALA A 4 -22.65 22.89 -40.96
N GLN A 5 -23.14 22.43 -39.80
CA GLN A 5 -23.57 23.33 -38.71
C GLN A 5 -22.41 23.84 -37.84
N VAL A 6 -21.29 23.13 -37.78
CA VAL A 6 -20.06 23.61 -37.14
C VAL A 6 -19.39 24.70 -38.01
N TRP A 7 -19.81 24.83 -39.27
CA TRP A 7 -19.15 25.60 -40.33
C TRP A 7 -19.84 26.94 -40.65
N ARG A 8 -20.22 27.72 -39.64
CA ARG A 8 -20.23 29.18 -39.86
C ARG A 8 -18.77 29.61 -39.91
N SER A 9 -18.36 30.20 -41.03
CA SER A 9 -17.01 30.72 -41.21
C SER A 9 -16.66 31.64 -40.05
N ASP A 10 -15.40 31.65 -39.62
CA ASP A 10 -14.97 32.55 -38.54
C ASP A 10 -15.24 34.03 -38.93
N ALA A 11 -15.27 34.32 -40.25
CA ALA A 11 -15.74 35.58 -40.84
C ALA A 11 -17.26 35.87 -40.64
N GLY A 12 -18.13 34.86 -40.53
CA GLY A 12 -19.55 35.02 -40.20
C GLY A 12 -19.79 35.29 -38.72
N CYS A 13 -18.90 34.81 -37.84
CA CYS A 13 -18.92 35.13 -36.41
C CYS A 13 -18.45 36.58 -36.14
N CYS A 14 -17.53 37.10 -36.94
CA CYS A 14 -17.13 38.52 -36.91
C CYS A 14 -18.28 39.50 -37.13
N ALA A 15 -19.29 39.11 -37.93
CA ALA A 15 -20.38 40.00 -38.35
C ALA A 15 -21.45 40.24 -37.28
N LEU A 16 -21.42 39.50 -36.15
CA LEU A 16 -22.52 39.45 -35.17
C LEU A 16 -22.12 39.90 -33.75
N GLY A 17 -20.89 40.35 -33.50
CA GLY A 17 -20.37 40.65 -32.15
C GLY A 17 -19.74 42.04 -31.99
N THR A 18 -19.65 42.50 -30.73
CA THR A 18 -19.11 43.82 -30.33
C THR A 18 -17.59 43.99 -30.55
N SER A 19 -16.89 42.92 -30.93
CA SER A 19 -15.51 42.90 -31.47
C SER A 19 -15.36 41.66 -32.39
N PRO A 20 -15.00 41.81 -33.68
CA PRO A 20 -14.84 40.70 -34.63
C PRO A 20 -13.84 39.62 -34.18
N LEU A 21 -12.79 40.03 -33.47
CA LEU A 21 -11.75 39.15 -32.95
C LEU A 21 -12.26 38.29 -31.78
N ASP A 22 -13.22 38.80 -31.01
CA ASP A 22 -13.73 38.15 -29.81
C ASP A 22 -14.61 36.94 -30.16
N THR A 23 -15.46 37.11 -31.18
CA THR A 23 -16.31 36.03 -31.70
C THR A 23 -15.51 34.98 -32.47
N MET A 24 -14.42 35.35 -33.15
CA MET A 24 -13.52 34.38 -33.80
C MET A 24 -12.80 33.49 -32.79
N HIS A 25 -12.23 34.05 -31.72
CA HIS A 25 -11.49 33.26 -30.73
C HIS A 25 -12.40 32.25 -30.00
N SER A 26 -13.59 32.69 -29.57
CA SER A 26 -14.56 31.80 -28.91
C SER A 26 -15.05 30.67 -29.83
N ALA A 27 -15.29 30.96 -31.11
CA ALA A 27 -15.69 29.95 -32.09
C ALA A 27 -14.55 28.96 -32.39
N MET A 28 -13.31 29.44 -32.54
CA MET A 28 -12.15 28.61 -32.83
C MET A 28 -11.83 27.64 -31.68
N ASP A 29 -11.84 28.13 -30.44
CA ASP A 29 -11.57 27.33 -29.25
C ASP A 29 -12.56 26.16 -29.11
N SER A 30 -13.86 26.44 -29.26
CA SER A 30 -14.91 25.42 -29.22
C SER A 30 -14.78 24.38 -30.35
N LYS A 31 -14.49 24.83 -31.58
CA LYS A 31 -14.32 23.94 -32.75
C LYS A 31 -13.09 23.04 -32.61
N LEU A 32 -11.95 23.58 -32.21
CA LEU A 32 -10.72 22.82 -32.00
C LEU A 32 -10.85 21.85 -30.83
N SER A 33 -11.47 22.26 -29.73
CA SER A 33 -11.78 21.36 -28.62
C SER A 33 -12.65 20.18 -29.08
N THR A 34 -13.70 20.46 -29.86
CA THR A 34 -14.55 19.42 -30.44
C THR A 34 -13.78 18.50 -31.39
N LEU A 35 -12.86 19.03 -32.19
CA LEU A 35 -11.97 18.25 -33.05
C LEU A 35 -11.07 17.31 -32.24
N ILE A 36 -10.46 17.80 -31.16
CA ILE A 36 -9.58 17.02 -30.28
C ILE A 36 -10.31 15.81 -29.70
N TYR A 37 -11.52 16.02 -29.17
CA TYR A 37 -12.30 14.96 -28.53
C TYR A 37 -12.95 14.00 -29.55
N SER A 38 -13.33 14.48 -30.73
CA SER A 38 -13.95 13.64 -31.77
C SER A 38 -12.95 12.79 -32.56
N ARG A 39 -11.68 13.21 -32.65
CA ARG A 39 -10.65 12.49 -33.41
C ARG A 39 -9.50 12.03 -32.52
N ARG A 40 -9.43 10.72 -32.28
CA ARG A 40 -8.31 10.04 -31.60
C ARG A 40 -7.18 9.68 -32.56
N SER A 41 -6.46 10.69 -33.08
CA SER A 41 -5.33 10.50 -34.01
C SER A 41 -4.04 11.05 -33.42
N ILE A 42 -3.04 10.18 -33.21
CA ILE A 42 -1.70 10.57 -32.73
C ILE A 42 -1.03 11.56 -33.68
N LYS A 43 -1.20 11.39 -35.00
CA LYS A 43 -0.64 12.30 -36.02
C LYS A 43 -1.26 13.70 -35.90
N LEU A 44 -2.58 13.78 -35.75
CA LEU A 44 -3.28 15.04 -35.51
C LEU A 44 -2.80 15.69 -34.21
N TYR A 45 -2.70 14.92 -33.12
CA TYR A 45 -2.28 15.44 -31.83
C TYR A 45 -0.86 16.01 -31.85
N LYS A 46 0.11 15.29 -32.43
CA LYS A 46 1.47 15.81 -32.65
C LYS A 46 1.49 17.10 -33.45
N THR A 47 0.63 17.18 -34.46
CA THR A 47 0.50 18.35 -35.32
C THR A 47 -0.05 19.56 -34.56
N LEU A 48 -1.11 19.35 -33.77
CA LEU A 48 -1.68 20.38 -32.91
C LEU A 48 -0.71 20.81 -31.81
N THR A 49 0.03 19.88 -31.20
CA THR A 49 1.11 20.19 -30.24
C THR A 49 2.15 21.12 -30.86
N TYR A 50 2.64 20.80 -32.07
CA TYR A 50 3.61 21.65 -32.76
C TYR A 50 3.06 23.06 -33.00
N ILE A 51 1.79 23.18 -33.43
CA ILE A 51 1.12 24.46 -33.62
C ILE A 51 1.04 25.23 -32.29
N LEU A 52 0.56 24.61 -31.21
CA LEU A 52 0.41 25.24 -29.89
C LEU A 52 1.75 25.73 -29.31
N LEU A 53 2.82 24.94 -29.44
CA LEU A 53 4.16 25.35 -29.02
C LEU A 53 4.68 26.52 -29.86
N LYS A 54 4.43 26.51 -31.18
CA LYS A 54 4.88 27.59 -32.06
C LYS A 54 4.11 28.88 -31.83
N ILE A 55 2.81 28.83 -31.52
CA ILE A 55 2.00 30.03 -31.18
C ILE A 55 2.69 30.88 -30.12
N ARG A 56 3.28 30.26 -29.09
CA ARG A 56 4.00 30.95 -28.01
C ARG A 56 5.25 31.72 -28.47
N THR A 57 5.76 31.42 -29.67
CA THR A 57 6.98 31.99 -30.24
C THR A 57 6.75 32.85 -31.49
N LEU A 58 5.52 32.95 -31.98
CA LEU A 58 5.23 33.70 -33.20
C LEU A 58 5.42 35.21 -32.96
N GLU A 59 6.19 35.85 -33.84
CA GLU A 59 6.25 37.30 -33.95
C GLU A 59 5.12 37.78 -34.86
N HIS A 60 4.25 38.64 -34.33
CA HIS A 60 3.04 39.08 -35.02
C HIS A 60 3.33 40.19 -36.03
N GLU A 61 2.69 40.10 -37.19
CA GLU A 61 2.61 41.20 -38.15
C GLU A 61 1.20 41.80 -38.09
N ARG A 62 1.09 43.14 -38.10
CA ARG A 62 -0.23 43.79 -38.14
C ARG A 62 -1.00 43.31 -39.38
N PRO A 63 -2.22 42.77 -39.22
CA PRO A 63 -2.98 42.27 -40.34
C PRO A 63 -3.38 43.43 -41.27
N LYS A 64 -3.12 43.26 -42.58
CA LYS A 64 -3.54 44.23 -43.61
C LYS A 64 -4.94 43.95 -44.18
N ASP A 65 -5.47 42.72 -44.05
CA ASP A 65 -6.84 42.32 -44.42
C ASP A 65 -7.22 41.00 -43.72
N ILE A 66 -8.22 41.02 -42.82
CA ILE A 66 -8.62 39.84 -41.99
C ILE A 66 -9.80 39.08 -42.62
N THR A 67 -10.55 39.70 -43.53
CA THR A 67 -11.86 39.21 -44.02
C THR A 67 -11.80 37.95 -44.89
N SER A 68 -10.61 37.53 -45.36
CA SER A 68 -10.42 36.42 -46.30
C SER A 68 -9.73 35.18 -45.73
N VAL A 69 -9.31 35.20 -44.46
CA VAL A 69 -8.44 34.15 -43.88
C VAL A 69 -9.28 33.27 -42.92
N ALA A 70 -9.43 31.98 -43.25
CA ALA A 70 -10.15 31.00 -42.44
C ALA A 70 -9.20 29.91 -41.92
N PHE A 71 -9.43 29.40 -40.70
CA PHE A 71 -8.59 28.33 -40.15
C PHE A 71 -8.80 27.03 -40.96
N PRO A 72 -7.74 26.29 -41.34
CA PRO A 72 -7.82 25.18 -42.29
C PRO A 72 -8.35 23.87 -41.67
N TYR A 73 -9.55 23.87 -41.10
CA TYR A 73 -10.15 22.71 -40.44
C TYR A 73 -10.31 21.48 -41.36
N SER A 74 -10.60 21.69 -42.65
CA SER A 74 -10.67 20.60 -43.65
C SER A 74 -9.34 19.87 -43.80
N LEU A 75 -8.21 20.59 -43.78
CA LEU A 75 -6.89 19.98 -43.91
C LEU A 75 -6.51 19.20 -42.64
N ALA A 76 -6.96 19.66 -41.47
CA ALA A 76 -6.82 18.93 -40.20
C ALA A 76 -7.56 17.57 -40.22
N MET A 77 -8.71 17.52 -40.91
CA MET A 77 -9.54 16.30 -41.00
C MET A 77 -8.98 15.23 -41.93
N VAL A 78 -8.07 15.57 -42.85
CA VAL A 78 -7.49 14.62 -43.82
C VAL A 78 -6.03 14.29 -43.46
N ASP A 79 -5.54 14.75 -42.30
CA ASP A 79 -4.15 14.62 -41.85
C ASP A 79 -3.14 15.07 -42.94
N ASN A 80 -3.47 16.14 -43.66
CA ASN A 80 -2.67 16.68 -44.76
C ASN A 80 -1.44 17.44 -44.23
N HIS A 81 -0.28 17.27 -44.87
CA HIS A 81 0.98 17.93 -44.51
C HIS A 81 0.89 19.46 -44.59
N ASP A 82 0.06 19.99 -45.48
CA ASP A 82 -0.12 21.44 -45.64
C ASP A 82 -0.90 22.09 -44.49
N PHE A 83 -1.47 21.30 -43.56
CA PHE A 83 -2.22 21.83 -42.44
C PHE A 83 -1.36 22.71 -41.51
N ILE A 84 -0.11 22.30 -41.24
CA ILE A 84 0.79 23.03 -40.33
C ILE A 84 1.07 24.44 -40.85
N GLU A 85 1.50 24.54 -42.11
CA GLU A 85 1.86 25.82 -42.72
C GLU A 85 0.65 26.76 -42.79
N ASN A 86 -0.50 26.24 -43.22
CA ASN A 86 -1.72 27.03 -43.33
C ASN A 86 -2.27 27.46 -41.96
N ALA A 87 -2.19 26.60 -40.94
CA ALA A 87 -2.62 26.95 -39.58
C ALA A 87 -1.70 28.02 -38.95
N LEU A 88 -0.38 27.88 -39.08
CA LEU A 88 0.58 28.88 -38.59
C LEU A 88 0.44 30.21 -39.34
N ARG A 89 0.24 30.19 -40.66
CA ARG A 89 -0.03 31.40 -41.45
C ARG A 89 -1.32 32.08 -40.98
N TYR A 90 -2.40 31.33 -40.78
CA TYR A 90 -3.65 31.88 -40.22
C TYR A 90 -3.41 32.56 -38.86
N LEU A 91 -2.77 31.85 -37.93
CA LEU A 91 -2.53 32.32 -36.56
C LEU A 91 -1.62 33.56 -36.52
N LYS A 92 -0.63 33.65 -37.41
CA LYS A 92 0.25 34.83 -37.54
C LYS A 92 -0.55 36.11 -37.87
N PHE A 93 -1.62 35.99 -38.65
CA PHE A 93 -2.45 37.13 -39.06
C PHE A 93 -3.59 37.45 -38.08
N THR A 94 -4.09 36.47 -37.31
CA THR A 94 -5.24 36.67 -36.41
C THR A 94 -4.86 37.02 -34.97
N LEU A 95 -3.71 36.55 -34.48
CA LEU A 95 -3.29 36.80 -33.11
C LEU A 95 -2.61 38.19 -33.02
N VAL A 96 -3.15 39.07 -32.17
CA VAL A 96 -2.73 40.49 -32.07
C VAL A 96 -1.47 40.68 -31.20
N SER A 97 -1.32 39.87 -30.14
CA SER A 97 -0.15 39.86 -29.25
C SER A 97 -0.05 38.53 -28.52
N LYS A 98 1.15 37.95 -28.44
CA LYS A 98 1.43 36.68 -27.75
C LYS A 98 1.13 36.75 -26.25
N ASP A 99 1.29 37.95 -25.67
CA ASP A 99 1.10 38.22 -24.25
C ASP A 99 -0.35 38.61 -23.93
N HIS A 100 -1.25 38.57 -24.92
CA HIS A 100 -2.65 38.89 -24.70
C HIS A 100 -3.30 37.81 -23.81
N PRO A 101 -3.90 38.17 -22.65
CA PRO A 101 -4.43 37.21 -21.67
C PRO A 101 -5.39 36.16 -22.27
N ARG A 102 -6.19 36.55 -23.27
CA ARG A 102 -7.12 35.65 -23.96
C ARG A 102 -6.43 34.59 -24.83
N ILE A 103 -5.31 34.94 -25.46
CA ILE A 103 -4.56 33.99 -26.29
C ILE A 103 -3.87 32.97 -25.40
N ILE A 104 -3.31 33.44 -24.28
CA ILE A 104 -2.76 32.57 -23.22
C ILE A 104 -3.85 31.62 -22.73
N ALA A 105 -5.02 32.14 -22.34
CA ALA A 105 -6.15 31.33 -21.87
C ALA A 105 -6.63 30.29 -22.89
N MET A 106 -6.73 30.66 -24.17
CA MET A 106 -7.10 29.74 -25.25
C MET A 106 -6.05 28.66 -25.48
N VAL A 107 -4.77 29.03 -25.54
CA VAL A 107 -3.66 28.08 -25.71
C VAL A 107 -3.62 27.11 -24.54
N ASP A 108 -3.83 27.58 -23.31
CA ASP A 108 -3.85 26.74 -22.12
C ASP A 108 -5.08 25.82 -22.10
N HIS A 109 -6.26 26.31 -22.48
CA HIS A 109 -7.46 25.47 -22.61
C HIS A 109 -7.29 24.36 -23.66
N LEU A 110 -6.80 24.70 -24.86
CA LEU A 110 -6.54 23.73 -25.91
C LEU A 110 -5.40 22.75 -25.54
N SER A 111 -4.37 23.21 -24.84
CA SER A 111 -3.30 22.35 -24.34
C SER A 111 -3.83 21.35 -23.30
N ASN A 112 -4.69 21.80 -22.38
CA ASN A 112 -5.36 20.94 -21.40
C ASN A 112 -6.24 19.89 -22.10
N ALA A 113 -7.07 20.29 -23.05
CA ALA A 113 -7.93 19.38 -23.82
C ALA A 113 -7.11 18.35 -24.60
N LEU A 114 -6.03 18.79 -25.25
CA LEU A 114 -5.14 17.94 -26.03
C LEU A 114 -4.41 16.92 -25.16
N VAL A 115 -3.81 17.36 -24.05
CA VAL A 115 -3.10 16.47 -23.11
C VAL A 115 -4.06 15.46 -22.51
N LYS A 116 -5.26 15.87 -22.11
CA LYS A 116 -6.30 14.95 -21.63
C LYS A 116 -6.65 13.88 -22.67
N ALA A 117 -6.91 14.29 -23.91
CA ALA A 117 -7.23 13.36 -24.99
C ALA A 117 -6.06 12.42 -25.33
N MET A 118 -4.81 12.89 -25.23
CA MET A 118 -3.61 12.07 -25.43
C MET A 118 -3.42 11.04 -24.31
N LEU A 119 -3.68 11.40 -23.05
CA LEU A 119 -3.54 10.51 -21.89
C LEU A 119 -4.64 9.43 -21.83
N GLU A 120 -5.77 9.64 -22.51
CA GLU A 120 -6.82 8.63 -22.73
C GLU A 120 -6.43 7.55 -23.76
N LEU A 121 -5.38 7.77 -24.56
CA LEU A 121 -4.89 6.78 -25.51
C LEU A 121 -4.09 5.66 -24.82
N SER A 122 -3.78 4.60 -25.57
CA SER A 122 -2.85 3.56 -25.10
C SER A 122 -1.48 4.17 -24.79
N PRO A 123 -0.86 3.82 -23.64
CA PRO A 123 0.43 4.37 -23.25
C PRO A 123 1.54 4.08 -24.25
N GLU A 124 2.18 5.13 -24.77
CA GLU A 124 3.30 5.02 -25.71
C GLU A 124 4.39 6.08 -25.43
N ASN A 125 5.66 5.72 -25.66
CA ASN A 125 6.80 6.63 -25.54
C ASN A 125 6.63 7.90 -26.39
N SER A 126 6.05 7.77 -27.59
CA SER A 126 5.90 8.89 -28.52
C SER A 126 4.85 9.92 -28.08
N ILE A 127 3.85 9.46 -27.31
CA ILE A 127 2.83 10.32 -26.70
C ILE A 127 3.43 11.00 -25.46
N CYS A 128 4.16 10.26 -24.63
CA CYS A 128 4.84 10.76 -23.45
C CYS A 128 5.74 11.97 -23.78
N SER A 129 6.62 11.86 -24.78
CA SER A 129 7.50 12.97 -25.17
C SER A 129 6.73 14.20 -25.66
N THR A 130 5.63 13.99 -26.38
CA THR A 130 4.78 15.06 -26.89
C THR A 130 4.05 15.77 -25.74
N VAL A 131 3.48 15.03 -24.79
CA VAL A 131 2.84 15.58 -23.58
C VAL A 131 3.84 16.39 -22.74
N LEU A 132 5.05 15.85 -22.51
CA LEU A 132 6.09 16.55 -21.76
C LEU A 132 6.51 17.86 -22.41
N SER A 133 6.54 17.93 -23.74
CA SER A 133 6.87 19.17 -24.46
C SER A 133 5.85 20.29 -24.22
N LEU A 134 4.57 19.95 -24.09
CA LEU A 134 3.51 20.92 -23.75
C LEU A 134 3.54 21.32 -22.27
N ALA A 135 3.87 20.37 -21.39
CA ALA A 135 3.81 20.54 -19.94
C ALA A 135 4.96 21.37 -19.36
N GLN A 136 6.06 21.60 -20.09
CA GLN A 136 7.32 22.20 -19.57
C GLN A 136 7.16 23.36 -18.58
N ASN A 137 6.21 24.26 -18.82
CA ASN A 137 5.98 25.46 -18.01
C ASN A 137 4.53 25.57 -17.46
N SER A 138 3.78 24.46 -17.40
CA SER A 138 2.37 24.49 -16.99
C SER A 138 2.08 23.51 -15.84
N PRO A 139 1.98 23.99 -14.59
CA PRO A 139 1.68 23.15 -13.43
C PRO A 139 0.34 22.40 -13.55
N ALA A 140 -0.66 23.03 -14.17
CA ALA A 140 -1.95 22.41 -14.46
C ALA A 140 -1.82 21.15 -15.34
N LEU A 141 -0.95 21.19 -16.37
CA LEU A 141 -0.69 20.02 -17.21
C LEU A 141 0.04 18.91 -16.45
N HIS A 142 0.98 19.26 -15.56
CA HIS A 142 1.61 18.28 -14.68
C HIS A 142 0.61 17.59 -13.74
N THR A 143 -0.40 18.33 -13.26
CA THR A 143 -1.48 17.76 -12.46
C THR A 143 -2.31 16.74 -13.25
N LEU A 144 -2.59 17.01 -14.55
CA LEU A 144 -3.27 16.05 -15.43
C LEU A 144 -2.43 14.80 -15.68
N ILE A 145 -1.11 14.96 -15.86
CA ILE A 145 -0.19 13.82 -16.00
C ILE A 145 -0.20 12.98 -14.72
N ALA A 146 -0.11 13.61 -13.54
CA ALA A 146 -0.18 12.93 -12.25
C ALA A 146 -1.49 12.14 -12.08
N GLN A 147 -2.63 12.72 -12.46
CA GLN A 147 -3.93 12.05 -12.44
C GLN A 147 -3.98 10.85 -13.40
N ALA A 148 -3.42 10.97 -14.61
CA ALA A 148 -3.36 9.84 -15.53
C ALA A 148 -2.45 8.71 -15.00
N CYS A 149 -1.31 9.06 -14.41
CA CYS A 149 -0.40 8.11 -13.76
C CYS A 149 -1.07 7.35 -12.60
N SER A 150 -1.92 8.02 -11.81
CA SER A 150 -2.64 7.34 -10.72
C SER A 150 -3.65 6.31 -11.22
N SER A 151 -4.26 6.58 -12.37
CA SER A 151 -5.20 5.65 -13.02
C SER A 151 -4.52 4.48 -13.74
N ASN A 152 -3.30 4.68 -14.25
CA ASN A 152 -2.57 3.71 -15.05
C ASN A 152 -1.06 3.79 -14.81
N LEU A 153 -0.53 2.79 -14.11
CA LEU A 153 0.90 2.72 -13.73
C LEU A 153 1.85 2.61 -14.93
N ILE A 154 1.37 2.18 -16.11
CA ILE A 154 2.20 2.16 -17.32
C ILE A 154 2.57 3.59 -17.72
N TRP A 155 1.64 4.55 -17.58
CA TRP A 155 1.97 5.96 -17.79
C TRP A 155 3.07 6.42 -16.83
N LEU A 156 2.96 6.06 -15.54
CA LEU A 156 3.95 6.42 -14.53
C LEU A 156 5.35 5.89 -14.90
N ASP A 157 5.45 4.64 -15.35
CA ASP A 157 6.72 4.05 -15.81
C ASP A 157 7.30 4.80 -17.01
N LEU A 158 6.48 5.12 -18.01
CA LEU A 158 6.93 5.84 -19.22
C LEU A 158 7.42 7.25 -18.89
N PHE A 159 6.66 8.00 -18.09
CA PHE A 159 7.03 9.35 -17.68
C PHE A 159 8.29 9.35 -16.79
N THR A 160 8.42 8.35 -15.91
CA THR A 160 9.62 8.19 -15.07
C THR A 160 10.86 7.93 -15.93
N LYS A 161 10.78 7.04 -16.91
CA LYS A 161 11.87 6.80 -17.89
C LYS A 161 12.20 8.03 -18.72
N ALA A 162 11.22 8.90 -18.97
CA ALA A 162 11.41 10.16 -19.66
C ALA A 162 11.91 11.30 -18.74
N SER A 163 12.37 10.99 -17.52
CA SER A 163 12.88 11.95 -16.52
C SER A 163 11.88 13.01 -16.03
N TRP A 164 10.57 12.75 -16.19
CA TRP A 164 9.50 13.65 -15.75
C TRP A 164 9.56 13.98 -14.26
N LEU A 165 9.85 12.98 -13.41
CA LEU A 165 9.94 13.17 -11.96
C LEU A 165 11.07 14.13 -11.58
N THR A 166 12.19 14.09 -12.30
CA THR A 166 13.30 15.04 -12.09
C THR A 166 12.85 16.47 -12.41
N THR A 167 12.01 16.64 -13.43
CA THR A 167 11.39 17.93 -13.75
C THR A 167 10.43 18.37 -12.65
N ILE A 168 9.56 17.48 -12.15
CA ILE A 168 8.68 17.80 -11.01
C ILE A 168 9.50 18.24 -9.80
N ARG A 169 10.55 17.50 -9.42
CA ARG A 169 11.41 17.85 -8.28
C ARG A 169 11.99 19.26 -8.39
N LYS A 170 12.32 19.70 -9.60
CA LYS A 170 12.86 21.05 -9.86
C LYS A 170 11.79 22.14 -9.85
N LEU A 171 10.61 21.88 -10.42
CA LEU A 171 9.56 22.89 -10.58
C LEU A 171 8.62 23.00 -9.37
N CYS A 172 8.49 21.94 -8.58
CA CYS A 172 7.59 21.88 -7.42
C CYS A 172 7.74 23.04 -6.41
N PRO A 173 8.95 23.56 -6.12
CA PRO A 173 9.13 24.74 -5.27
C PRO A 173 8.50 26.02 -5.84
N GLU A 174 8.40 26.13 -7.16
CA GLU A 174 7.90 27.32 -7.88
C GLU A 174 6.38 27.28 -8.07
N TRP A 175 5.74 26.12 -7.87
CA TRP A 175 4.31 25.95 -8.06
C TRP A 175 3.49 26.56 -6.91
N THR A 176 2.26 26.95 -7.23
CA THR A 176 1.27 27.32 -6.22
C THR A 176 0.98 26.15 -5.28
N SER A 177 0.64 26.43 -4.02
CA SER A 177 0.32 25.37 -3.05
C SER A 177 -0.81 24.46 -3.54
N LEU A 178 -1.82 25.01 -4.21
CA LEU A 178 -2.95 24.27 -4.73
C LEU A 178 -2.55 23.25 -5.80
N GLU A 179 -1.80 23.67 -6.82
CA GLU A 179 -1.39 22.80 -7.93
C GLU A 179 -0.39 21.75 -7.47
N ARG A 180 0.58 22.15 -6.64
CA ARG A 180 1.51 21.24 -5.99
C ARG A 180 0.78 20.16 -5.20
N ASN A 181 -0.15 20.55 -4.34
CA ASN A 181 -0.87 19.61 -3.48
C ASN A 181 -1.72 18.65 -4.32
N LYS A 182 -2.39 19.12 -5.38
CA LYS A 182 -3.14 18.26 -6.29
C LYS A 182 -2.26 17.25 -7.02
N ALA A 183 -1.12 17.69 -7.57
CA ALA A 183 -0.20 16.80 -8.27
C ALA A 183 0.39 15.73 -7.35
N LEU A 184 0.85 16.13 -6.15
CA LEU A 184 1.38 15.21 -5.14
C LEU A 184 0.30 14.25 -4.63
N PHE A 185 -0.92 14.74 -4.41
CA PHE A 185 -2.06 13.90 -4.03
C PHE A 185 -2.32 12.80 -5.06
N TYR A 186 -2.41 13.14 -6.35
CA TYR A 186 -2.65 12.15 -7.40
C TYR A 186 -1.51 11.12 -7.48
N LEU A 187 -0.26 11.55 -7.36
CA LEU A 187 0.88 10.61 -7.35
C LEU A 187 0.83 9.67 -6.15
N ALA A 188 0.46 10.19 -4.97
CA ALA A 188 0.36 9.42 -3.74
C ALA A 188 -0.82 8.42 -3.71
N GLN A 189 -1.74 8.43 -4.68
CA GLN A 189 -2.82 7.43 -4.81
C GLN A 189 -2.34 6.04 -5.22
N SER A 190 -1.10 5.92 -5.69
CA SER A 190 -0.47 4.64 -6.01
C SER A 190 0.74 4.43 -5.12
N THR A 191 1.03 3.17 -4.82
CA THR A 191 2.18 2.80 -4.00
C THR A 191 3.47 3.15 -4.72
N GLN A 192 3.51 2.90 -6.03
CA GLN A 192 4.64 3.28 -6.86
C GLN A 192 4.86 4.80 -6.91
N GLY A 193 3.79 5.59 -7.07
CA GLY A 193 3.89 7.05 -7.08
C GLY A 193 4.33 7.61 -5.72
N LEU A 194 3.83 7.04 -4.61
CA LEU A 194 4.27 7.39 -3.26
C LEU A 194 5.78 7.15 -3.08
N VAL A 195 6.28 5.98 -3.47
CA VAL A 195 7.73 5.66 -3.39
C VAL A 195 8.56 6.65 -4.19
N LEU A 196 8.14 6.96 -5.42
CA LEU A 196 8.88 7.83 -6.34
C LEU A 196 8.90 9.30 -5.89
N CYS A 197 7.87 9.74 -5.17
CA CYS A 197 7.72 11.11 -4.69
C CYS A 197 7.93 11.27 -3.18
N TYR A 198 8.42 10.23 -2.49
CA TYR A 198 8.54 10.17 -1.03
C TYR A 198 9.28 11.38 -0.44
N GLU A 199 10.45 11.72 -0.99
CA GLU A 199 11.24 12.90 -0.59
C GLU A 199 10.45 14.21 -0.72
N ILE A 200 9.74 14.39 -1.84
CA ILE A 200 8.97 15.62 -2.11
C ILE A 200 7.77 15.72 -1.15
N LEU A 201 7.14 14.58 -0.85
CA LEU A 201 6.03 14.49 0.10
C LEU A 201 6.45 14.84 1.53
N LEU A 202 7.71 14.59 1.90
CA LEU A 202 8.25 14.99 3.20
C LEU A 202 8.64 16.48 3.22
N LEU A 203 9.13 17.02 2.10
CA LEU A 203 9.47 18.45 1.99
C LEU A 203 8.23 19.34 1.91
N TYR A 204 7.17 18.87 1.25
CA TYR A 204 5.91 19.59 1.07
C TYR A 204 4.75 18.72 1.55
N PRO A 205 4.56 18.60 2.88
CA PRO A 205 3.56 17.72 3.44
C PRO A 205 2.15 18.18 3.08
N LEU A 206 1.31 17.23 2.68
CA LEU A 206 -0.11 17.47 2.40
C LEU A 206 -0.89 17.60 3.72
N ASN A 207 -1.86 18.50 3.76
CA ASN A 207 -2.73 18.65 4.92
C ASN A 207 -3.73 17.49 4.99
N LEU A 208 -3.40 16.45 5.77
CA LEU A 208 -4.26 15.27 5.92
C LEU A 208 -5.63 15.59 6.54
N PHE A 209 -5.71 16.62 7.36
CA PHE A 209 -6.97 17.01 7.99
C PHE A 209 -7.96 17.55 6.95
N GLU A 210 -7.50 18.38 6.01
CA GLU A 210 -8.31 18.83 4.87
C GLU A 210 -8.73 17.66 3.97
N LEU A 211 -7.83 16.70 3.72
CA LEU A 211 -8.13 15.52 2.91
C LEU A 211 -9.19 14.62 3.57
N LEU A 212 -9.17 14.50 4.90
CA LEU A 212 -10.14 13.69 5.64
C LEU A 212 -11.55 14.30 5.64
N GLN A 213 -11.65 15.63 5.68
CA GLN A 213 -12.92 16.35 5.66
C GLN A 213 -13.54 16.42 4.27
N ASN A 214 -12.72 16.51 3.22
CA ASN A 214 -13.24 16.79 1.89
C ASN A 214 -13.55 15.48 1.11
N PRO A 215 -14.84 15.23 0.76
CA PRO A 215 -15.27 13.99 0.11
C PRO A 215 -14.70 13.82 -1.31
N GLU A 216 -14.20 14.88 -1.95
CA GLU A 216 -13.53 14.78 -3.26
C GLU A 216 -12.24 13.96 -3.19
N TYR A 217 -11.58 13.97 -2.02
CA TYR A 217 -10.35 13.25 -1.77
C TYR A 217 -10.67 11.95 -1.03
N GLY A 218 -10.88 10.86 -1.78
CA GLY A 218 -11.24 9.57 -1.21
C GLY A 218 -10.23 9.05 -0.16
N MET A 219 -10.70 8.21 0.77
CA MET A 219 -9.92 7.70 1.91
C MET A 219 -8.68 6.90 1.50
N SER A 220 -8.67 6.31 0.31
CA SER A 220 -7.53 5.54 -0.19
C SER A 220 -6.23 6.36 -0.16
N ALA A 221 -6.25 7.61 -0.63
CA ALA A 221 -5.04 8.43 -0.65
C ALA A 221 -4.60 8.85 0.76
N THR A 222 -5.57 9.18 1.62
CA THR A 222 -5.33 9.53 3.03
C THR A 222 -4.68 8.36 3.78
N LEU A 223 -5.23 7.16 3.64
CA LEU A 223 -4.67 5.94 4.23
C LEU A 223 -3.29 5.61 3.66
N GLN A 224 -3.07 5.88 2.37
CA GLN A 224 -1.78 5.66 1.74
C GLN A 224 -0.69 6.57 2.29
N LEU A 225 -1.00 7.85 2.50
CA LEU A 225 -0.10 8.82 3.13
C LEU A 225 0.13 8.51 4.62
N LEU A 226 -0.89 8.02 5.33
CA LEU A 226 -0.77 7.60 6.73
C LEU A 226 0.16 6.41 6.95
N ASN A 227 0.46 5.65 5.90
CA ASN A 227 1.51 4.65 5.94
C ASN A 227 2.92 5.26 6.01
N ILE A 228 3.06 6.59 5.96
CA ILE A 228 4.33 7.29 6.23
C ILE A 228 4.30 7.75 7.70
N PRO A 229 5.26 7.32 8.55
CA PRO A 229 5.26 7.65 9.98
C PRO A 229 5.16 9.16 10.28
N ALA A 230 5.81 10.00 9.47
CA ALA A 230 5.76 11.46 9.61
C ALA A 230 4.34 12.02 9.43
N TYR A 231 3.59 11.50 8.45
CA TYR A 231 2.22 11.91 8.19
C TYR A 231 1.26 11.46 9.29
N ALA A 232 1.41 10.23 9.80
CA ALA A 232 0.66 9.76 10.97
C ALA A 232 0.91 10.66 12.19
N SER A 233 2.18 11.00 12.46
CA SER A 233 2.56 11.92 13.53
C SER A 233 1.93 13.32 13.37
N MET A 234 1.92 13.87 12.16
CA MET A 234 1.33 15.18 11.86
C MET A 234 -0.18 15.21 12.06
N LEU A 235 -0.91 14.19 11.59
CA LEU A 235 -2.38 14.15 11.72
C LEU A 235 -2.81 14.21 13.20
N PHE A 236 -2.16 13.43 14.07
CA PHE A 236 -2.52 13.35 15.49
C PHE A 236 -1.92 14.45 16.35
N GLN A 237 -0.99 15.26 15.82
CA GLN A 237 -0.61 16.52 16.44
C GLN A 237 -1.66 17.62 16.25
N ASN A 238 -2.61 17.46 15.33
CA ASN A 238 -3.67 18.43 15.11
C ASN A 238 -4.73 18.34 16.24
N PRO A 239 -4.86 19.38 17.10
CA PRO A 239 -5.83 19.37 18.21
C PRO A 239 -7.29 19.47 17.73
N GLU A 240 -7.54 20.00 16.53
CA GLU A 240 -8.89 20.12 15.97
C GLU A 240 -9.50 18.75 15.69
N LEU A 241 -8.70 17.79 15.21
CA LEU A 241 -9.17 16.45 14.90
C LEU A 241 -9.75 15.75 16.14
N LYS A 242 -9.05 15.82 17.28
CA LYS A 242 -9.55 15.30 18.55
C LYS A 242 -10.84 15.98 18.95
N THR A 243 -10.89 17.31 18.84
CA THR A 243 -12.05 18.12 19.23
C THR A 243 -13.28 17.75 18.40
N ILE A 244 -13.12 17.57 17.08
CA ILE A 244 -14.18 17.13 16.18
C ILE A 244 -14.62 15.71 16.51
N TYR A 245 -13.68 14.78 16.72
CA TYR A 245 -14.00 13.41 17.09
C TYR A 245 -14.85 13.34 18.36
N MET A 246 -14.43 14.04 19.41
CA MET A 246 -15.17 14.09 20.68
C MET A 246 -16.54 14.75 20.54
N ALA A 247 -16.66 15.79 19.70
CA ALA A 247 -17.94 16.42 19.41
C ALA A 247 -18.90 15.47 18.67
N LYS A 248 -18.41 14.73 17.67
CA LYS A 248 -19.22 13.76 16.91
C LYS A 248 -19.59 12.53 17.74
N GLN A 249 -18.69 12.06 18.58
CA GLN A 249 -18.99 11.02 19.56
C GLN A 249 -20.09 11.46 20.51
N LYS A 250 -20.02 12.68 21.04
CA LYS A 250 -21.06 13.24 21.91
C LYS A 250 -22.41 13.36 21.19
N GLU A 251 -22.41 13.85 19.96
CA GLU A 251 -23.60 13.92 19.10
C GLU A 251 -24.28 12.55 18.94
N LEU A 252 -23.49 11.50 18.69
CA LEU A 252 -24.00 10.13 18.63
C LEU A 252 -24.49 9.64 19.99
N ALA A 253 -23.76 9.89 21.07
CA ALA A 253 -24.10 9.42 22.41
C ALA A 253 -25.38 10.05 22.97
N GLU A 254 -25.67 11.31 22.63
CA GLU A 254 -26.87 12.03 23.08
C GLU A 254 -28.12 11.71 22.25
N HIS A 255 -27.96 11.14 21.05
CA HIS A 255 -29.07 10.85 20.15
C HIS A 255 -29.67 9.46 20.40
N PHE A 256 -31.00 9.36 20.40
CA PHE A 256 -31.74 8.13 20.72
C PHE A 256 -31.33 6.92 19.84
N TYR A 257 -31.10 7.13 18.54
CA TYR A 257 -30.65 6.09 17.59
C TYR A 257 -29.13 6.03 17.38
N GLY A 258 -28.34 6.67 18.25
CA GLY A 258 -26.90 6.82 18.06
C GLY A 258 -26.14 5.49 18.04
N LEU A 259 -26.56 4.53 18.87
CA LEU A 259 -25.94 3.22 18.95
C LEU A 259 -26.23 2.38 17.70
N GLU A 260 -27.48 2.35 17.23
CA GLU A 260 -27.86 1.66 16.00
C GLU A 260 -27.17 2.26 14.78
N ALA A 261 -27.01 3.58 14.74
CA ALA A 261 -26.36 4.30 13.65
C ALA A 261 -24.88 3.90 13.47
N ILE A 262 -24.19 3.48 14.54
CA ILE A 262 -22.79 3.02 14.48
C ILE A 262 -22.68 1.58 13.96
N TYR A 263 -23.72 0.77 14.17
CA TYR A 263 -23.73 -0.62 13.69
C TYR A 263 -24.17 -0.75 12.23
N SER A 264 -24.93 0.22 11.71
CA SER A 264 -25.46 0.19 10.35
C SER A 264 -24.51 0.81 9.33
N LEU A 265 -24.87 0.74 8.05
CA LEU A 265 -24.19 1.53 7.02
C LEU A 265 -24.50 3.02 7.22
N CYS A 266 -23.56 3.90 6.90
CA CYS A 266 -23.79 5.36 7.01
C CYS A 266 -25.06 5.81 6.24
N GLU A 267 -25.40 5.14 5.14
CA GLU A 267 -26.63 5.42 4.38
C GLU A 267 -27.91 5.04 5.12
N GLU A 268 -27.84 4.06 6.02
CA GLU A 268 -28.96 3.57 6.85
C GLU A 268 -29.11 4.37 8.15
N ALA A 269 -28.08 5.14 8.55
CA ALA A 269 -28.15 6.03 9.69
C ALA A 269 -29.17 7.17 9.45
N PRO A 270 -29.85 7.65 10.52
CA PRO A 270 -30.69 8.84 10.45
C PRO A 270 -29.94 10.00 9.81
N TYR A 271 -30.63 10.77 8.96
CA TYR A 271 -30.00 11.85 8.17
C TYR A 271 -29.17 12.82 9.04
N GLU A 272 -29.68 13.15 10.23
CA GLU A 272 -29.04 14.04 11.21
C GLU A 272 -27.71 13.47 11.73
N LEU A 273 -27.57 12.15 11.82
CA LEU A 273 -26.38 11.48 12.34
C LEU A 273 -25.36 11.09 11.25
N ARG A 274 -25.69 11.19 9.96
CA ARG A 274 -24.83 10.69 8.88
C ARG A 274 -23.45 11.34 8.87
N ASP A 275 -23.37 12.64 9.14
CA ASP A 275 -22.11 13.36 9.23
C ASP A 275 -21.26 12.87 10.41
N ALA A 276 -21.89 12.63 11.57
CA ALA A 276 -21.22 12.07 12.73
C ALA A 276 -20.72 10.64 12.48
N VAL A 277 -21.55 9.77 11.88
CA VAL A 277 -21.19 8.40 11.52
C VAL A 277 -20.07 8.37 10.48
N ASP A 278 -20.15 9.17 9.42
CA ASP A 278 -19.10 9.25 8.38
C ASP A 278 -17.75 9.68 8.98
N MET A 279 -17.75 10.73 9.81
CA MET A 279 -16.53 11.21 10.45
C MET A 279 -15.91 10.16 11.39
N VAL A 280 -16.75 9.47 12.17
CA VAL A 280 -16.29 8.39 13.06
C VAL A 280 -15.80 7.17 12.27
N ASP A 281 -16.50 6.75 11.22
CA ASP A 281 -16.07 5.66 10.32
C ASP A 281 -14.71 5.98 9.66
N LYS A 282 -14.49 7.23 9.25
CA LYS A 282 -13.21 7.70 8.69
C LYS A 282 -12.10 7.64 9.73
N ILE A 283 -12.34 8.13 10.95
CA ILE A 283 -11.35 8.10 12.03
C ILE A 283 -11.06 6.66 12.46
N GLU A 284 -12.07 5.80 12.60
CA GLU A 284 -11.90 4.37 12.82
C GLU A 284 -10.96 3.81 11.74
N LEU A 285 -11.27 4.04 10.47
CA LEU A 285 -10.50 3.51 9.35
C LEU A 285 -9.04 4.00 9.36
N VAL A 286 -8.81 5.26 9.74
CA VAL A 286 -7.47 5.79 9.97
C VAL A 286 -6.72 4.92 10.98
N MET A 287 -7.32 4.58 12.13
CA MET A 287 -6.72 3.76 13.20
C MET A 287 -6.30 2.34 12.78
N TRP A 288 -6.77 1.85 11.63
CA TRP A 288 -6.33 0.58 11.06
C TRP A 288 -4.98 0.66 10.33
N THR A 289 -4.39 1.84 10.16
CA THR A 289 -3.04 1.97 9.58
C THR A 289 -1.96 1.63 10.61
N PRO A 290 -0.87 0.95 10.22
CA PRO A 290 0.01 0.29 11.18
C PRO A 290 0.88 1.24 12.03
N PHE A 291 1.23 2.41 11.50
CA PHE A 291 2.12 3.36 12.18
C PHE A 291 1.42 4.27 13.20
N ILE A 292 0.10 4.20 13.30
CA ILE A 292 -0.66 4.98 14.28
C ILE A 292 -0.37 4.52 15.69
N ALA A 293 -0.24 3.22 15.91
CA ALA A 293 0.04 2.69 17.25
C ALA A 293 1.38 3.19 17.81
N ILE A 294 2.33 3.59 16.95
CA ILE A 294 3.59 4.20 17.38
C ILE A 294 3.35 5.60 17.98
N GLN A 295 2.27 6.28 17.61
CA GLN A 295 1.88 7.60 18.14
C GLN A 295 1.07 7.51 19.44
N GLN A 296 1.22 6.42 20.19
CA GLN A 296 0.43 6.09 21.39
C GLN A 296 0.29 7.25 22.38
N ASP A 297 1.35 8.01 22.66
CA ASP A 297 1.31 9.09 23.65
C ASP A 297 0.33 10.21 23.26
N LYS A 298 0.20 10.47 21.95
CA LYS A 298 -0.68 11.50 21.40
C LYS A 298 -2.14 11.06 21.32
N ILE A 299 -2.38 9.76 21.21
CA ILE A 299 -3.72 9.18 21.00
C ILE A 299 -4.30 8.60 22.30
N SER A 300 -3.47 8.30 23.29
CA SER A 300 -3.89 7.96 24.65
C SER A 300 -5.04 8.83 25.18
N PRO A 301 -5.06 10.17 24.96
CA PRO A 301 -6.12 11.02 25.48
C PRO A 301 -7.45 10.91 24.72
N TRP A 302 -7.50 10.13 23.64
CA TRP A 302 -8.70 9.86 22.84
C TRP A 302 -9.46 8.63 23.33
N LEU A 303 -8.80 7.77 24.10
CA LEU A 303 -9.47 6.70 24.81
C LEU A 303 -10.22 7.36 25.96
N ASN A 304 -11.55 7.39 25.86
CA ASN A 304 -12.38 7.81 26.98
C ASN A 304 -12.15 6.85 28.15
N ASP A 305 -12.46 7.30 29.37
CA ASP A 305 -12.44 6.41 30.51
C ASP A 305 -13.38 5.22 30.21
N LEU A 306 -12.88 3.99 30.23
CA LEU A 306 -13.71 2.80 29.97
C LEU A 306 -14.83 2.64 31.01
N ASN A 307 -14.78 3.42 32.10
CA ASN A 307 -15.83 3.53 33.11
C ASN A 307 -17.00 4.43 32.68
N ASP A 308 -16.91 5.10 31.52
CA ASP A 308 -17.98 5.94 30.99
C ASP A 308 -19.19 5.08 30.60
N GLN A 309 -20.38 5.41 31.13
CA GLN A 309 -21.55 4.53 31.13
C GLN A 309 -22.34 4.51 29.80
N HIS A 310 -21.88 5.21 28.75
CA HIS A 310 -22.58 5.27 27.46
C HIS A 310 -22.08 4.19 26.49
N ASP A 311 -22.99 3.31 26.05
CA ASP A 311 -22.70 2.20 25.13
C ASP A 311 -22.05 2.66 23.82
N VAL A 312 -22.43 3.83 23.30
CA VAL A 312 -21.81 4.46 22.13
C VAL A 312 -20.33 4.72 22.36
N SER A 313 -19.99 5.41 23.45
CA SER A 313 -18.62 5.76 23.80
C SER A 313 -17.75 4.53 24.02
N LEU A 314 -18.32 3.52 24.70
CA LEU A 314 -17.66 2.25 24.91
C LEU A 314 -17.40 1.52 23.59
N ASN A 315 -18.40 1.44 22.70
CA ASN A 315 -18.26 0.76 21.41
C ASN A 315 -17.17 1.41 20.55
N LEU A 316 -17.16 2.74 20.44
CA LEU A 316 -16.15 3.45 19.66
C LEU A 316 -14.75 3.26 20.24
N THR A 317 -14.61 3.32 21.57
CA THR A 317 -13.33 3.05 22.24
C THR A 317 -12.82 1.64 21.95
N LEU A 318 -13.69 0.63 22.06
CA LEU A 318 -13.33 -0.76 21.73
C LEU A 318 -12.97 -0.94 20.26
N THR A 319 -13.61 -0.19 19.36
CA THR A 319 -13.31 -0.23 17.93
C THR A 319 -11.89 0.26 17.65
N ILE A 320 -11.48 1.37 18.29
CA ILE A 320 -10.11 1.90 18.21
C ILE A 320 -9.12 0.89 18.79
N MET A 321 -9.41 0.31 19.96
CA MET A 321 -8.55 -0.69 20.59
C MET A 321 -8.37 -1.94 19.71
N GLN A 322 -9.46 -2.41 19.09
CA GLN A 322 -9.39 -3.51 18.14
C GLN A 322 -8.55 -3.15 16.90
N ALA A 323 -8.73 -1.97 16.33
CA ALA A 323 -7.94 -1.51 15.20
C ALA A 323 -6.44 -1.49 15.54
N TRP A 324 -6.06 -1.10 16.75
CA TRP A 324 -4.66 -1.06 17.20
C TRP A 324 -4.06 -2.44 17.40
N THR A 325 -4.73 -3.32 18.15
CA THR A 325 -4.23 -4.69 18.39
C THR A 325 -4.03 -5.47 17.08
N THR A 326 -4.84 -5.18 16.08
CA THR A 326 -4.78 -5.88 14.80
C THR A 326 -3.85 -5.20 13.80
N SER A 327 -3.68 -3.87 13.84
CA SER A 327 -2.85 -3.14 12.87
C SER A 327 -1.35 -3.29 13.13
N SER A 328 -0.92 -3.34 14.39
CA SER A 328 0.50 -3.57 14.74
C SER A 328 0.72 -4.12 16.14
N HIS A 329 1.85 -4.81 16.31
CA HIS A 329 2.31 -5.34 17.60
C HIS A 329 2.57 -4.23 18.64
N PHE A 330 2.91 -3.01 18.22
CA PHE A 330 2.97 -1.83 19.09
C PHE A 330 1.61 -1.53 19.72
N GLY A 331 0.51 -1.65 18.96
CA GLY A 331 -0.83 -1.44 19.48
C GLY A 331 -1.20 -2.46 20.56
N SER A 332 -0.86 -3.73 20.32
CA SER A 332 -1.04 -4.81 21.31
C SER A 332 -0.18 -4.58 22.56
N PHE A 333 1.07 -4.18 22.39
CA PHE A 333 1.95 -3.83 23.51
C PHE A 333 1.37 -2.69 24.34
N TYR A 334 1.01 -1.57 23.70
CA TYR A 334 0.44 -0.40 24.38
C TYR A 334 -0.81 -0.74 25.19
N LEU A 335 -1.75 -1.48 24.58
CA LEU A 335 -2.97 -1.88 25.26
C LEU A 335 -2.72 -2.85 26.42
N SER A 336 -1.65 -3.66 26.35
CA SER A 336 -1.23 -4.50 27.48
C SER A 336 -0.65 -3.70 28.65
N GLU A 337 -0.12 -2.49 28.39
CA GLU A 337 0.43 -1.62 29.41
C GLU A 337 -0.62 -0.83 30.17
N LEU A 338 -1.73 -0.50 29.48
CA LEU A 338 -2.85 0.17 30.11
C LEU A 338 -3.39 -0.73 31.21
N SER A 339 -3.51 -0.19 32.43
CA SER A 339 -4.02 -0.87 33.63
C SER A 339 -5.48 -1.30 33.55
N TYR A 340 -6.05 -1.40 32.35
CA TYR A 340 -7.30 -2.07 32.11
C TYR A 340 -7.05 -3.53 32.42
N GLN A 341 -7.63 -4.03 33.52
CA GLN A 341 -7.67 -5.47 33.73
C GLN A 341 -8.19 -6.10 32.44
N PRO A 342 -7.67 -7.22 31.92
CA PRO A 342 -8.35 -7.89 30.81
C PRO A 342 -9.76 -8.25 31.31
N TRP A 343 -10.80 -7.61 30.74
CA TRP A 343 -12.21 -7.78 31.13
C TRP A 343 -12.64 -9.22 30.88
N LYS A 344 -12.41 -10.14 31.82
CA LYS A 344 -12.61 -11.57 31.57
C LYS A 344 -14.00 -11.84 31.03
N CYS A 345 -14.08 -12.31 29.79
CA CYS A 345 -15.31 -12.91 29.30
C CYS A 345 -15.40 -14.29 29.94
N ASP A 346 -16.30 -14.47 30.91
CA ASP A 346 -16.60 -15.76 31.55
C ASP A 346 -17.46 -16.68 30.64
N CYS A 347 -17.50 -16.39 29.34
CA CYS A 347 -18.29 -17.10 28.35
C CYS A 347 -17.74 -18.53 28.14
N PRO A 348 -18.54 -19.58 28.40
CA PRO A 348 -18.11 -20.97 28.24
C PRO A 348 -18.06 -21.44 26.77
N ILE A 349 -18.54 -20.62 25.84
CA ILE A 349 -18.64 -20.92 24.41
C ILE A 349 -17.69 -20.02 23.63
N ASN A 350 -16.79 -20.66 22.89
CA ASN A 350 -15.94 -20.03 21.89
C ASN A 350 -16.73 -20.03 20.56
N PRO A 351 -17.11 -18.89 19.96
CA PRO A 351 -16.95 -17.49 20.38
C PRO A 351 -18.12 -16.94 21.20
N CYS A 352 -17.86 -15.88 21.99
CA CYS A 352 -18.88 -15.09 22.70
C CYS A 352 -19.79 -14.37 21.70
N CYS A 353 -21.04 -14.83 21.55
CA CYS A 353 -21.98 -14.33 20.54
C CYS A 353 -23.17 -13.54 21.13
N ILE A 354 -23.10 -13.05 22.36
CA ILE A 354 -24.28 -12.44 23.00
C ILE A 354 -24.55 -11.02 22.48
N ASP A 355 -23.50 -10.19 22.32
CA ASP A 355 -23.63 -8.83 21.78
C ASP A 355 -22.32 -8.33 21.10
N PRO A 356 -22.38 -7.26 20.26
CA PRO A 356 -21.22 -6.76 19.52
C PRO A 356 -20.10 -6.18 20.40
N ILE A 357 -20.42 -5.65 21.58
CA ILE A 357 -19.46 -5.05 22.52
C ILE A 357 -18.62 -6.18 23.15
N ALA A 358 -19.27 -7.21 23.67
CA ALA A 358 -18.63 -8.41 24.21
C ALA A 358 -17.80 -9.14 23.14
N CYS A 359 -18.27 -9.18 21.89
CA CYS A 359 -17.51 -9.72 20.78
C CYS A 359 -16.21 -8.93 20.54
N LYS A 360 -16.26 -7.60 20.48
CA LYS A 360 -15.04 -6.76 20.34
C LYS A 360 -14.08 -6.95 21.51
N MET A 361 -14.61 -6.97 22.74
CA MET A 361 -13.80 -7.23 23.95
C MET A 361 -13.08 -8.58 23.86
N HIS A 362 -13.81 -9.64 23.50
CA HIS A 362 -13.23 -10.97 23.34
C HIS A 362 -12.14 -10.99 22.27
N ARG A 363 -12.35 -10.31 21.14
CA ARG A 363 -11.37 -10.22 20.05
C ARG A 363 -10.11 -9.46 20.43
N ILE A 364 -10.23 -8.37 21.20
CA ILE A 364 -9.08 -7.63 21.74
C ILE A 364 -8.29 -8.54 22.67
N GLN A 365 -8.96 -9.25 23.57
CA GLN A 365 -8.30 -10.19 24.49
C GLN A 365 -7.61 -11.33 23.79
N GLN A 366 -8.27 -11.91 22.79
CA GLN A 366 -7.66 -12.91 21.93
C GLN A 366 -6.38 -12.33 21.33
N SER A 367 -6.45 -11.16 20.69
CA SER A 367 -5.27 -10.53 20.04
C SER A 367 -4.12 -10.21 21.00
N LEU A 368 -4.41 -9.93 22.28
CA LEU A 368 -3.39 -9.69 23.32
C LEU A 368 -2.74 -10.98 23.85
N LEU A 369 -3.50 -12.07 23.90
CA LEU A 369 -3.07 -13.33 24.51
C LEU A 369 -2.58 -14.36 23.50
N PHE A 370 -3.18 -14.36 22.32
CA PHE A 370 -3.04 -15.33 21.25
C PHE A 370 -3.02 -14.61 19.89
N VAL A 371 -2.25 -15.14 18.98
CA VAL A 371 -2.16 -14.70 17.60
C VAL A 371 -2.20 -15.94 16.74
N GLY A 372 -2.56 -15.78 15.48
CA GLY A 372 -2.65 -16.90 14.57
C GLY A 372 -3.63 -16.63 13.44
N GLY A 373 -3.55 -17.49 12.44
CA GLY A 373 -4.49 -17.54 11.35
C GLY A 373 -5.85 -18.10 11.77
N ILE A 374 -6.69 -18.35 10.77
CA ILE A 374 -8.08 -18.73 10.95
C ILE A 374 -8.24 -20.08 11.68
N THR A 375 -7.25 -20.97 11.60
CA THR A 375 -7.30 -22.29 12.24
C THR A 375 -6.90 -22.25 13.71
N GLU A 376 -6.04 -21.31 14.07
CA GLU A 376 -5.48 -21.16 15.42
C GLU A 376 -6.36 -20.26 16.28
N VAL A 377 -6.84 -19.15 15.72
CA VAL A 377 -7.65 -18.15 16.40
C VAL A 377 -8.80 -17.75 15.48
N PRO A 378 -9.94 -18.47 15.49
CA PRO A 378 -11.06 -18.17 14.62
C PRO A 378 -11.68 -16.82 14.99
N ARG A 379 -11.68 -15.86 14.05
CA ARG A 379 -12.36 -14.57 14.22
C ARG A 379 -13.79 -14.67 13.66
N PRO A 380 -14.83 -14.44 14.47
CA PRO A 380 -16.18 -14.37 13.95
C PRO A 380 -16.29 -13.17 13.00
N THR A 381 -16.68 -13.39 11.75
CA THR A 381 -17.05 -12.32 10.83
C THR A 381 -18.50 -11.91 11.08
N THR A 382 -18.85 -10.66 10.81
CA THR A 382 -20.21 -10.11 10.98
C THR A 382 -21.30 -10.86 10.18
N PHE A 383 -20.93 -11.75 9.27
CA PHE A 383 -21.86 -12.51 8.42
C PHE A 383 -21.73 -14.05 8.49
N GLU A 384 -20.79 -14.62 9.25
CA GLU A 384 -20.66 -16.09 9.35
C GLU A 384 -21.20 -16.62 10.68
N LEU A 385 -22.52 -16.45 10.88
CA LEU A 385 -23.27 -17.25 11.86
C LEU A 385 -23.77 -18.59 11.30
N SER A 386 -23.30 -19.04 10.13
CA SER A 386 -23.88 -20.24 9.50
C SER A 386 -22.92 -21.21 8.79
N SER A 387 -21.61 -21.02 8.82
CA SER A 387 -20.69 -22.03 8.26
C SER A 387 -19.29 -22.00 8.84
N LEU A 388 -19.17 -21.94 10.17
CA LEU A 388 -17.99 -22.53 10.83
C LEU A 388 -17.98 -24.01 10.46
N CYS A 389 -17.29 -24.36 9.37
CA CYS A 389 -16.84 -25.70 9.11
C CYS A 389 -16.01 -26.10 10.33
N ILE A 390 -16.67 -26.78 11.26
CA ILE A 390 -16.04 -27.68 12.21
C ILE A 390 -15.26 -28.66 11.34
N GLN A 391 -14.00 -28.35 11.04
CA GLN A 391 -13.09 -29.36 10.56
C GLN A 391 -13.00 -30.36 11.72
N LYS A 392 -13.48 -31.57 11.46
CA LYS A 392 -13.13 -32.74 12.27
C LYS A 392 -11.62 -32.68 12.53
N PRO A 393 -11.14 -32.97 13.75
CA PRO A 393 -9.71 -33.08 13.98
C PRO A 393 -9.15 -34.03 12.93
N MET A 394 -8.28 -33.52 12.04
CA MET A 394 -7.59 -34.35 11.08
C MET A 394 -6.89 -35.45 11.88
N GLY A 395 -7.07 -36.70 11.44
CA GLY A 395 -6.49 -37.85 12.12
C GLY A 395 -4.99 -37.61 12.33
N ARG A 396 -4.50 -37.90 13.53
CA ARG A 396 -3.06 -37.78 13.83
C ARG A 396 -2.29 -38.53 12.73
N PRO A 397 -1.29 -37.89 12.08
CA PRO A 397 -0.50 -38.57 11.07
C PRO A 397 0.14 -39.82 11.68
N SER A 398 0.20 -40.89 10.89
CA SER A 398 0.79 -42.15 11.34
C SER A 398 2.28 -41.95 11.70
N THR A 399 2.80 -42.79 12.59
CA THR A 399 4.22 -42.75 12.97
C THR A 399 5.16 -42.98 11.78
N ALA A 400 4.73 -43.78 10.80
CA ALA A 400 5.47 -43.98 9.56
C ALA A 400 5.58 -42.70 8.72
N MET A 401 4.47 -41.97 8.54
CA MET A 401 4.47 -40.70 7.81
C MET A 401 5.34 -39.63 8.48
N LEU A 402 5.37 -39.59 9.81
CA LEU A 402 6.26 -38.69 10.54
C LEU A 402 7.75 -39.02 10.29
N GLY A 403 8.10 -40.30 10.15
CA GLY A 403 9.46 -40.72 9.79
C GLY A 403 9.84 -40.36 8.36
N GLU A 404 8.88 -40.40 7.42
CA GLU A 404 9.08 -39.96 6.04
C GLU A 404 9.37 -38.45 5.97
N PHE A 405 8.57 -37.63 6.67
CA PHE A 405 8.83 -36.19 6.78
C PHE A 405 10.22 -35.90 7.35
N GLU A 406 10.58 -36.55 8.46
CA GLU A 406 11.89 -36.38 9.10
C GLU A 406 13.04 -36.75 8.15
N ALA A 407 12.91 -37.83 7.39
CA ALA A 407 13.91 -38.24 6.40
C ALA A 407 14.05 -37.21 5.27
N GLN A 408 12.94 -36.61 4.79
CA GLN A 408 12.98 -35.57 3.76
C GLN A 408 13.66 -34.28 4.28
N PHE A 409 13.38 -33.87 5.51
CA PHE A 409 14.06 -32.74 6.15
C PHE A 409 15.56 -33.01 6.29
N HIS A 410 15.97 -34.19 6.76
CA HIS A 410 17.38 -34.55 6.83
C HIS A 410 18.07 -34.57 5.46
N HIS A 411 17.36 -35.01 4.43
CA HIS A 411 17.86 -34.94 3.05
C HIS A 411 18.07 -33.49 2.61
N LEU A 412 17.11 -32.59 2.86
CA LEU A 412 17.24 -31.16 2.55
C LEU A 412 18.42 -30.51 3.29
N LEU A 413 18.58 -30.80 4.58
CA LEU A 413 19.72 -30.31 5.37
C LEU A 413 21.05 -30.79 4.78
N SER A 414 21.12 -32.07 4.40
CA SER A 414 22.30 -32.62 3.73
C SER A 414 22.58 -31.92 2.39
N GLU A 415 21.55 -31.63 1.59
CA GLU A 415 21.73 -30.89 0.33
C GLU A 415 22.24 -29.46 0.55
N ILE A 416 21.80 -28.78 1.62
CA ILE A 416 22.33 -27.45 2.00
C ILE A 416 23.81 -27.56 2.35
N ASP A 417 24.21 -28.55 3.15
CA ASP A 417 25.60 -28.72 3.57
C ASP A 417 26.54 -28.98 2.38
N HIS A 418 26.09 -29.83 1.45
CA HIS A 418 26.81 -30.20 0.22
C HIS A 418 26.71 -29.14 -0.88
N SER A 419 25.86 -28.13 -0.74
CA SER A 419 25.81 -27.03 -1.71
C SER A 419 27.18 -26.35 -1.81
N THR A 420 27.51 -25.86 -2.99
CA THR A 420 28.76 -25.11 -3.26
C THR A 420 28.47 -23.66 -3.63
N SER A 421 27.25 -23.38 -4.08
CA SER A 421 26.81 -22.10 -4.61
C SER A 421 25.31 -21.93 -4.42
N TYR A 422 24.83 -20.68 -4.44
CA TYR A 422 23.41 -20.35 -4.47
C TYR A 422 22.67 -20.92 -5.71
N LEU A 423 23.39 -21.38 -6.74
CA LEU A 423 22.79 -22.04 -7.91
C LEU A 423 22.21 -23.42 -7.56
N ASP A 424 22.79 -24.10 -6.57
CA ASP A 424 22.33 -25.41 -6.09
C ASP A 424 20.96 -25.29 -5.40
N PHE A 425 20.58 -24.08 -4.99
CA PHE A 425 19.31 -23.79 -4.31
C PHE A 425 18.10 -23.90 -5.23
N LYS A 426 18.28 -23.99 -6.55
CA LYS A 426 17.18 -24.36 -7.45
C LYS A 426 16.66 -25.76 -7.11
N ARG A 427 17.58 -26.73 -6.95
CA ARG A 427 17.26 -28.12 -6.61
C ARG A 427 16.69 -28.22 -5.19
N ILE A 428 17.29 -27.53 -4.23
CA ILE A 428 16.78 -27.46 -2.84
C ILE A 428 15.35 -26.89 -2.85
N GLY A 429 15.09 -25.84 -3.62
CA GLY A 429 13.76 -25.27 -3.79
C GLY A 429 12.75 -26.25 -4.39
N ASP A 430 13.13 -27.00 -5.43
CA ASP A 430 12.26 -28.01 -6.05
C ASP A 430 11.88 -29.11 -5.05
N HIS A 431 12.84 -29.61 -4.25
CA HIS A 431 12.57 -30.57 -3.18
C HIS A 431 11.73 -29.96 -2.05
N PHE A 432 11.98 -28.71 -1.68
CA PHE A 432 11.19 -28.02 -0.66
C PHE A 432 9.74 -27.81 -1.09
N TRP A 433 9.47 -27.54 -2.37
CA TRP A 433 8.09 -27.50 -2.89
C TRP A 433 7.39 -28.86 -2.86
N HIS A 434 8.13 -29.96 -3.05
CA HIS A 434 7.58 -31.30 -2.87
C HIS A 434 7.14 -31.51 -1.42
N LEU A 435 8.01 -31.14 -0.47
CA LEU A 435 7.71 -31.18 0.96
C LEU A 435 6.49 -30.31 1.33
N ILE A 436 6.41 -29.07 0.81
CA ILE A 436 5.24 -28.20 0.99
C ILE A 436 3.96 -28.88 0.50
N THR A 437 4.02 -29.57 -0.65
CA THR A 437 2.86 -30.28 -1.22
C THR A 437 2.39 -31.40 -0.29
N GLU A 438 3.32 -32.11 0.34
CA GLU A 438 2.99 -33.14 1.34
C GLU A 438 2.46 -32.55 2.65
N ILE A 439 3.03 -31.44 3.13
CA ILE A 439 2.54 -30.71 4.32
C ILE A 439 1.11 -30.21 4.08
N ASP A 440 0.82 -29.63 2.92
CA ASP A 440 -0.51 -29.14 2.53
C ASP A 440 -1.55 -30.28 2.41
N ALA A 441 -1.09 -31.51 2.15
CA ALA A 441 -1.94 -32.70 2.03
C ALA A 441 -2.18 -33.37 3.40
N SER A 442 -1.14 -33.47 4.24
CA SER A 442 -1.19 -34.12 5.54
C SER A 442 -0.25 -33.42 6.53
N PRO A 443 -0.70 -32.34 7.20
CA PRO A 443 0.17 -31.52 8.03
C PRO A 443 0.68 -32.29 9.25
N PRO A 444 2.00 -32.29 9.53
CA PRO A 444 2.55 -32.84 10.77
C PRO A 444 2.14 -31.99 11.98
N PRO A 445 2.30 -32.50 13.23
CA PRO A 445 2.08 -31.72 14.44
C PRO A 445 2.93 -30.45 14.46
N SER A 446 2.33 -29.31 14.80
CA SER A 446 2.98 -27.99 14.75
C SER A 446 4.29 -27.95 15.53
N ALA A 447 4.39 -28.61 16.68
CA ALA A 447 5.63 -28.71 17.46
C ALA A 447 6.80 -29.30 16.64
N LYS A 448 6.60 -30.47 16.03
CA LYS A 448 7.65 -31.12 15.22
C LYS A 448 8.00 -30.33 13.98
N LEU A 449 6.98 -29.80 13.30
CA LEU A 449 7.18 -28.96 12.13
C LEU A 449 8.01 -27.72 12.45
N THR A 450 7.72 -27.07 13.58
CA THR A 450 8.46 -25.88 14.04
C THR A 450 9.93 -26.16 14.23
N ILE A 451 10.23 -27.32 14.84
CA ILE A 451 11.60 -27.76 15.08
C ILE A 451 12.33 -28.02 13.75
N TRP A 452 11.72 -28.78 12.83
CA TRP A 452 12.33 -29.11 11.54
C TRP A 452 12.54 -27.89 10.64
N MET A 453 11.56 -26.99 10.57
CA MET A 453 11.68 -25.73 9.84
C MET A 453 12.72 -24.81 10.49
N GLY A 454 12.84 -24.81 11.82
CA GLY A 454 13.89 -24.09 12.53
C GLY A 454 15.30 -24.55 12.16
N ASP A 455 15.55 -25.87 12.19
CA ASP A 455 16.84 -26.42 11.76
C ASP A 455 17.13 -26.06 10.29
N PHE A 456 16.12 -26.14 9.43
CA PHE A 456 16.25 -25.78 8.02
C PHE A 456 16.62 -24.30 7.85
N PHE A 457 15.87 -23.39 8.46
CA PHE A 457 16.12 -21.94 8.43
C PHE A 457 17.50 -21.58 8.97
N TYR A 458 17.92 -22.20 10.08
CA TYR A 458 19.25 -22.01 10.66
C TYR A 458 20.36 -22.36 9.65
N ASN A 459 20.26 -23.53 9.00
CA ASN A 459 21.26 -23.96 8.02
C ASN A 459 21.25 -23.09 6.75
N LEU A 460 20.09 -22.60 6.32
CA LEU A 460 20.01 -21.61 5.23
C LEU A 460 20.84 -20.36 5.55
N LEU A 461 20.78 -19.85 6.77
CA LEU A 461 21.51 -18.65 7.19
C LEU A 461 22.99 -18.91 7.47
N VAL A 462 23.29 -19.93 8.27
CA VAL A 462 24.65 -20.14 8.82
C VAL A 462 25.61 -20.76 7.80
N CYS A 463 25.13 -21.59 6.88
CA CYS A 463 26.02 -22.21 5.89
C CYS A 463 26.62 -21.20 4.89
N GLY A 464 26.10 -19.96 4.82
CA GLY A 464 26.69 -18.86 4.03
C GLY A 464 26.62 -19.01 2.51
N LYS A 465 25.91 -20.02 2.03
CA LYS A 465 25.80 -20.37 0.61
C LYS A 465 24.44 -20.01 0.01
N SER A 466 23.49 -19.63 0.85
CA SER A 466 22.17 -19.17 0.44
C SER A 466 22.20 -17.70 0.02
N LYS A 467 21.10 -17.25 -0.58
CA LYS A 467 20.90 -15.83 -0.88
C LYS A 467 20.67 -14.96 0.36
N LEU A 468 20.60 -15.55 1.56
CA LEU A 468 20.45 -14.82 2.80
C LEU A 468 21.77 -14.25 3.33
N ASP A 469 22.93 -14.68 2.82
CA ASP A 469 24.24 -14.20 3.31
C ASP A 469 24.79 -13.04 2.46
N ILE A 470 23.94 -12.35 1.69
CA ILE A 470 24.36 -11.22 0.86
C ILE A 470 24.54 -10.00 1.79
N PRO A 471 25.80 -9.53 1.98
CA PRO A 471 26.05 -8.39 2.87
C PRO A 471 25.43 -7.12 2.29
N TYR A 472 25.25 -6.13 3.15
CA TYR A 472 24.84 -4.79 2.74
C TYR A 472 25.77 -4.24 1.65
N PRO A 473 25.25 -3.38 0.75
CA PRO A 473 26.11 -2.53 -0.06
C PRO A 473 27.11 -1.79 0.85
N THR A 474 28.35 -1.63 0.42
CA THR A 474 29.43 -0.98 1.20
C THR A 474 29.11 0.46 1.62
N THR A 475 28.04 1.05 1.09
CA THR A 475 27.55 2.39 1.38
C THR A 475 26.64 2.47 2.61
N ILE A 476 26.11 1.35 3.13
CA ILE A 476 25.19 1.34 4.27
C ILE A 476 25.93 0.82 5.50
N SER A 477 26.21 1.70 6.45
CA SER A 477 26.67 1.33 7.80
C SER A 477 25.47 1.15 8.72
N ILE A 478 25.22 -0.08 9.18
CA ILE A 478 24.18 -0.33 10.20
C ILE A 478 24.69 0.22 11.54
N PRO A 479 23.95 1.12 12.21
CA PRO A 479 24.31 1.62 13.53
C PRO A 479 24.39 0.49 14.56
N GLU A 480 24.96 0.77 15.73
CA GLU A 480 24.81 -0.13 16.86
C GLU A 480 23.35 -0.15 17.35
N PRO A 481 22.84 -1.28 17.84
CA PRO A 481 21.46 -1.39 18.31
C PRO A 481 21.12 -0.37 19.41
N VAL A 482 19.94 0.25 19.32
CA VAL A 482 19.45 1.19 20.33
C VAL A 482 19.02 0.42 21.57
N SER A 483 19.59 0.73 22.73
CA SER A 483 19.25 0.05 23.99
C SER A 483 17.79 0.26 24.37
N ILE A 484 17.12 -0.79 24.82
CA ILE A 484 15.78 -0.69 25.40
C ILE A 484 15.85 0.02 26.76
N ASP A 485 14.93 0.94 26.98
CA ASP A 485 14.74 1.62 28.27
C ASP A 485 14.58 0.63 29.42
N GLN A 486 15.29 0.86 30.52
CA GLN A 486 15.28 -0.03 31.69
C GLN A 486 13.90 -0.15 32.36
N GLU A 487 13.05 0.86 32.18
CA GLU A 487 11.67 0.89 32.69
C GLU A 487 10.65 0.24 31.73
N SER A 488 11.10 -0.20 30.55
CA SER A 488 10.21 -0.75 29.54
C SER A 488 9.55 -2.06 29.96
N LYS A 489 8.24 -2.19 29.70
CA LYS A 489 7.50 -3.45 29.92
C LYS A 489 7.60 -4.43 28.75
N TRP A 490 8.28 -4.07 27.65
CA TRP A 490 8.49 -4.94 26.48
C TRP A 490 8.96 -6.35 26.86
N PRO A 491 9.98 -6.53 27.72
CA PRO A 491 10.48 -7.87 28.07
C PRO A 491 9.40 -8.74 28.73
N LYS A 492 8.54 -8.15 29.56
CA LYS A 492 7.45 -8.87 30.23
C LYS A 492 6.34 -9.25 29.24
N PHE A 493 5.97 -8.32 28.36
CA PHE A 493 4.97 -8.54 27.32
C PHE A 493 5.41 -9.68 26.38
N ILE A 494 6.59 -9.54 25.77
CA ILE A 494 7.14 -10.52 24.81
C ILE A 494 7.27 -11.90 25.46
N ASN A 495 7.80 -11.98 26.69
CA ASN A 495 7.94 -13.26 27.39
C ASN A 495 6.59 -13.93 27.69
N THR A 496 5.57 -13.15 28.07
CA THR A 496 4.22 -13.68 28.31
C THR A 496 3.63 -14.22 27.01
N TRP A 497 3.75 -13.45 25.95
CA TRP A 497 3.25 -13.79 24.63
C TRP A 497 3.92 -15.04 24.05
N LEU A 498 5.26 -15.10 24.06
CA LEU A 498 6.02 -16.27 23.61
C LEU A 498 5.66 -17.55 24.40
N LYS A 499 5.51 -17.45 25.72
CA LYS A 499 5.12 -18.58 26.56
C LYS A 499 3.73 -19.12 26.22
N ASN A 500 2.76 -18.22 26.06
CA ASN A 500 1.39 -18.61 25.71
C ASN A 500 1.37 -19.33 24.35
N TYR A 501 2.05 -18.77 23.36
CA TYR A 501 2.05 -19.34 22.02
C TYR A 501 2.82 -20.66 21.95
N ASN A 502 3.97 -20.77 22.63
CA ASN A 502 4.71 -22.02 22.69
C ASN A 502 3.90 -23.16 23.34
N HIS A 503 3.17 -22.85 24.41
CA HIS A 503 2.26 -23.80 25.01
C HIS A 503 1.16 -24.25 24.02
N GLN A 504 0.60 -23.31 23.25
CA GLN A 504 -0.39 -23.62 22.21
C GLN A 504 0.18 -24.52 21.11
N LEU A 505 1.44 -24.30 20.69
CA LEU A 505 2.12 -25.14 19.69
C LEU A 505 2.46 -26.55 20.22
N GLY A 506 2.38 -26.78 21.53
CA GLY A 506 2.75 -28.04 22.17
C GLY A 506 4.26 -28.27 22.22
N LEU A 507 5.05 -27.18 22.22
CA LEU A 507 6.50 -27.20 22.36
C LEU A 507 6.89 -27.34 23.84
N GLU A 508 8.09 -27.87 24.11
CA GLU A 508 8.60 -27.93 25.48
C GLU A 508 8.79 -26.53 26.08
N SER A 509 8.83 -26.41 27.40
CA SER A 509 8.91 -25.11 28.08
C SER A 509 10.08 -24.30 27.53
N LEU A 510 9.77 -23.16 26.92
CA LEU A 510 10.78 -22.30 26.30
C LEU A 510 11.90 -21.96 27.29
N PRO A 511 13.18 -22.04 26.86
CA PRO A 511 14.25 -21.30 27.50
C PRO A 511 14.13 -19.77 27.26
N CYS A 512 12.97 -19.24 26.85
CA CYS A 512 12.74 -17.81 26.60
C CYS A 512 13.08 -16.94 27.81
N SER A 513 12.93 -17.45 29.04
CA SER A 513 13.37 -16.71 30.24
C SER A 513 14.89 -16.49 30.31
N SER A 514 15.70 -17.30 29.62
CA SER A 514 17.16 -17.12 29.51
C SER A 514 17.60 -16.55 28.15
N LEU A 515 16.91 -16.91 27.06
CA LEU A 515 17.22 -16.44 25.70
C LEU A 515 16.82 -14.98 25.47
N LEU A 516 15.60 -14.60 25.85
CA LEU A 516 15.06 -13.27 25.57
C LEU A 516 15.90 -12.14 26.19
N PRO A 517 16.34 -12.21 27.47
CA PRO A 517 17.19 -11.15 28.05
C PRO A 517 18.50 -10.94 27.30
N VAL A 518 19.07 -12.01 26.74
CA VAL A 518 20.33 -11.96 25.99
C VAL A 518 20.10 -11.30 24.65
N VAL A 519 19.04 -11.71 23.95
CA VAL A 519 18.66 -11.16 22.66
C VAL A 519 18.32 -9.67 22.79
N LEU A 520 17.56 -9.28 23.82
CA LEU A 520 17.27 -7.87 24.13
C LEU A 520 18.55 -7.09 24.49
N LYS A 521 19.50 -7.70 25.21
CA LYS A 521 20.79 -7.06 25.51
C LYS A 521 21.64 -6.86 24.25
N THR A 522 21.59 -7.80 23.31
CA THR A 522 22.39 -7.77 22.09
C THR A 522 21.80 -6.87 21.01
N LEU A 523 20.48 -6.87 20.84
CA LEU A 523 19.78 -6.20 19.73
C LEU A 523 18.93 -5.00 20.16
N GLY A 524 18.78 -4.76 21.47
CA GLY A 524 18.02 -3.63 21.96
C GLY A 524 16.60 -3.59 21.39
N GLU A 525 16.14 -2.41 20.96
CA GLU A 525 14.78 -2.20 20.44
C GLU A 525 14.46 -3.05 19.20
N GLU A 526 15.48 -3.45 18.43
CA GLU A 526 15.30 -4.30 17.25
C GLU A 526 14.75 -5.69 17.62
N ALA A 527 14.98 -6.16 18.85
CA ALA A 527 14.45 -7.42 19.35
C ALA A 527 12.94 -7.37 19.67
N CYS A 528 12.33 -6.18 19.68
CA CYS A 528 10.88 -6.00 19.84
C CYS A 528 10.13 -6.21 18.52
N ASP A 529 10.66 -7.02 17.60
CA ASP A 529 10.06 -7.31 16.29
C ASP A 529 9.49 -8.74 16.23
N PRO A 530 8.28 -8.93 15.68
CA PRO A 530 7.68 -10.26 15.47
C PRO A 530 8.54 -11.25 14.67
N LEU A 531 9.39 -10.79 13.74
CA LEU A 531 10.34 -11.67 13.04
C LEU A 531 11.32 -12.32 14.03
N VAL A 532 11.87 -11.52 14.95
CA VAL A 532 12.81 -12.03 15.97
C VAL A 532 12.10 -13.06 16.83
N TRP A 533 10.84 -12.79 17.21
CA TRP A 533 10.04 -13.71 18.02
C TRP A 533 9.76 -15.03 17.28
N SER A 534 9.48 -14.98 15.97
CA SER A 534 9.36 -16.17 15.12
C SER A 534 10.63 -17.01 15.15
N ILE A 535 11.80 -16.38 14.95
CA ILE A 535 13.10 -17.05 14.95
C ILE A 535 13.39 -17.67 16.32
N LEU A 536 13.07 -16.98 17.42
CA LEU A 536 13.22 -17.54 18.76
C LEU A 536 12.39 -18.82 18.93
N LEU A 537 11.13 -18.84 18.47
CA LEU A 537 10.29 -20.04 18.57
C LEU A 537 10.81 -21.18 17.71
N MET A 538 11.20 -20.88 16.47
CA MET A 538 11.74 -21.88 15.54
C MET A 538 13.04 -22.51 16.07
N LEU A 539 13.94 -21.72 16.67
CA LEU A 539 15.28 -22.20 17.03
C LEU A 539 15.43 -22.67 18.50
N SER A 540 14.57 -22.21 19.41
CA SER A 540 14.74 -22.40 20.86
C SER A 540 14.82 -23.84 21.36
N GLN A 541 14.32 -24.81 20.59
CA GLN A 541 14.21 -26.20 21.03
C GLN A 541 15.48 -27.02 20.75
N ARG A 542 16.22 -26.70 19.68
CA ARG A 542 17.40 -27.47 19.24
C ARG A 542 18.71 -26.68 19.24
N HIS A 543 18.65 -25.36 19.32
CA HIS A 543 19.83 -24.50 19.29
C HIS A 543 20.09 -23.85 20.64
N ASP A 544 21.37 -23.71 20.98
CA ASP A 544 21.77 -23.03 22.18
C ASP A 544 21.69 -21.50 22.03
N GLN A 545 21.84 -20.78 23.15
CA GLN A 545 21.78 -19.33 23.16
C GLN A 545 22.81 -18.66 22.24
N LYS A 546 24.01 -19.24 22.10
CA LYS A 546 25.07 -18.65 21.28
C LYS A 546 24.72 -18.77 19.80
N GLN A 547 24.26 -19.95 19.38
CA GLN A 547 23.83 -20.23 18.01
C GLN A 547 22.65 -19.34 17.59
N VAL A 548 21.66 -19.16 18.48
CA VAL A 548 20.52 -18.28 18.20
C VAL A 548 20.96 -16.81 18.07
N SER A 549 21.82 -16.32 18.97
CA SER A 549 22.36 -14.96 18.87
C SER A 549 23.22 -14.76 17.62
N GLU A 550 24.06 -15.73 17.27
CA GLU A 550 24.87 -15.69 16.04
C GLU A 550 23.99 -15.64 14.79
N CYS A 551 22.93 -16.46 14.74
CA CYS A 551 21.98 -16.48 13.65
C CYS A 551 21.30 -15.10 13.47
N LEU A 552 20.80 -14.51 14.56
CA LEU A 552 20.16 -13.19 14.53
C LEU A 552 21.13 -12.07 14.15
N LEU A 553 22.38 -12.11 14.64
CA LEU A 553 23.41 -11.14 14.27
C LEU A 553 23.80 -11.26 12.79
N ARG A 554 23.96 -12.49 12.29
CA ARG A 554 24.23 -12.73 10.87
C ARG A 554 23.10 -12.22 9.99
N LEU A 555 21.86 -12.52 10.38
CA LEU A 555 20.67 -12.02 9.70
C LEU A 555 20.65 -10.48 9.70
N ARG A 556 20.92 -9.85 10.84
CA ARG A 556 21.01 -8.39 10.96
C ARG A 556 22.04 -7.79 10.00
N HIS A 557 23.14 -8.48 9.73
CA HIS A 557 24.19 -8.05 8.80
C HIS A 557 23.94 -8.46 7.34
N SER A 558 22.80 -9.09 7.06
CA SER A 558 22.35 -9.37 5.70
C SER A 558 21.47 -8.25 5.16
N SER A 559 21.64 -7.94 3.87
CA SER A 559 20.72 -7.09 3.10
C SER A 559 19.25 -7.53 3.22
N PHE A 560 19.02 -8.79 3.56
CA PHE A 560 17.72 -9.38 3.82
C PHE A 560 16.94 -8.75 4.97
N ALA A 561 17.63 -8.38 6.06
CA ALA A 561 16.98 -7.83 7.25
C ALA A 561 16.24 -6.53 6.93
N LEU A 562 16.70 -5.76 5.93
CA LEU A 562 16.00 -4.57 5.46
C LEU A 562 14.59 -4.83 4.93
N PHE A 563 14.28 -6.04 4.47
CA PHE A 563 12.98 -6.34 3.88
C PHE A 563 12.04 -7.06 4.86
N LEU A 564 12.58 -7.92 5.73
CA LEU A 564 11.77 -8.72 6.66
C LEU A 564 11.80 -8.26 8.11
N TRP A 565 12.71 -7.35 8.49
CA TRP A 565 12.86 -6.87 9.87
C TRP A 565 12.49 -5.38 9.98
N PRO A 566 11.19 -5.03 9.95
CA PRO A 566 10.73 -3.65 10.00
C PRO A 566 11.31 -2.83 11.14
N GLN A 567 11.44 -3.40 12.33
CA GLN A 567 11.94 -2.65 13.48
C GLN A 567 13.37 -2.17 13.30
N LEU A 568 14.21 -2.91 12.55
CA LEU A 568 15.56 -2.46 12.19
C LEU A 568 15.52 -1.16 11.38
N ILE A 569 14.52 -0.99 10.51
CA ILE A 569 14.36 0.23 9.71
C ILE A 569 13.83 1.38 10.58
N LEU A 570 12.85 1.08 11.44
CA LEU A 570 12.14 2.07 12.24
C LEU A 570 13.00 2.63 13.39
N SER A 571 13.75 1.77 14.09
CA SER A 571 14.55 2.17 15.26
C SER A 571 15.73 3.06 14.89
N HIS A 572 16.35 2.79 13.74
CA HIS A 572 17.59 3.45 13.35
C HIS A 572 17.40 4.66 12.43
N GLN A 573 16.15 4.95 12.05
CA GLN A 573 15.84 6.01 11.08
C GLN A 573 16.70 5.91 9.80
N LEU A 574 17.14 4.68 9.44
CA LEU A 574 18.13 4.38 8.38
C LEU A 574 17.77 5.00 7.03
N PHE A 575 16.47 5.21 6.80
CA PHE A 575 15.92 5.71 5.56
C PHE A 575 15.23 7.06 5.75
N HIS A 576 15.76 7.95 6.61
CA HIS A 576 15.28 9.32 6.65
C HIS A 576 15.35 9.98 5.26
N GLY A 577 14.18 10.38 4.75
CA GLY A 577 14.05 10.93 3.41
C GLY A 577 13.91 9.90 2.29
N CYS A 578 14.19 8.62 2.54
CA CYS A 578 14.09 7.54 1.55
C CYS A 578 12.87 6.63 1.81
N PRO A 579 12.25 6.07 0.77
CA PRO A 579 11.18 5.09 0.97
C PRO A 579 11.74 3.82 1.62
N ALA A 580 11.04 3.31 2.63
CA ALA A 580 11.41 2.05 3.25
C ALA A 580 11.33 0.89 2.23
N PRO A 581 12.22 -0.12 2.31
CA PRO A 581 12.23 -1.27 1.42
C PRO A 581 10.87 -1.98 1.22
N MET A 582 10.09 -2.11 2.29
CA MET A 582 8.71 -2.60 2.26
C MET A 582 7.78 -1.81 1.31
N TYR A 583 7.99 -0.50 1.15
CA TYR A 583 7.22 0.31 0.20
C TYR A 583 7.57 -0.04 -1.24
N VAL A 584 8.85 -0.31 -1.52
CA VAL A 584 9.30 -0.76 -2.84
C VAL A 584 8.74 -2.14 -3.15
N THR A 585 8.81 -3.08 -2.20
CA THR A 585 8.15 -4.38 -2.30
C THR A 585 6.67 -4.22 -2.67
N ALA A 586 5.92 -3.41 -1.90
CA ALA A 586 4.51 -3.16 -2.14
C ALA A 586 4.25 -2.50 -3.51
N SER A 587 5.13 -1.61 -3.98
CA SER A 587 5.01 -1.00 -5.32
C SER A 587 5.15 -2.02 -6.45
N ILE A 588 6.03 -3.02 -6.27
CA ILE A 588 6.21 -4.12 -7.23
C ILE A 588 4.97 -5.02 -7.22
N VAL A 589 4.44 -5.35 -6.04
CA VAL A 589 3.21 -6.14 -5.90
C VAL A 589 2.04 -5.42 -6.58
N GLU A 590 1.88 -4.12 -6.35
CA GLU A 590 0.85 -3.29 -6.99
C GLU A 590 0.93 -3.34 -8.51
N TRP A 591 2.15 -3.22 -9.05
CA TRP A 591 2.39 -3.29 -10.49
C TRP A 591 2.03 -4.67 -11.06
N ILE A 592 2.50 -5.76 -10.43
CA ILE A 592 2.21 -7.14 -10.86
C ILE A 592 0.69 -7.41 -10.83
N LEU A 593 0.00 -7.00 -9.76
CA LEU A 593 -1.43 -7.21 -9.61
C LEU A 593 -2.27 -6.40 -10.60
N ASN A 594 -1.87 -5.18 -10.96
CA ASN A 594 -2.56 -4.41 -12.00
C ASN A 594 -2.48 -5.12 -13.37
N GLN A 595 -1.39 -5.84 -13.65
CA GLN A 595 -1.25 -6.60 -14.91
C GLN A 595 -1.95 -7.97 -14.86
N LYS A 596 -1.79 -8.71 -13.76
CA LYS A 596 -2.19 -10.13 -13.67
C LYS A 596 -3.53 -10.36 -12.98
N CYS A 597 -3.93 -9.45 -12.09
CA CYS A 597 -5.16 -9.55 -11.29
C CYS A 597 -5.95 -8.23 -11.26
N PRO A 598 -6.27 -7.59 -12.42
CA PRO A 598 -6.85 -6.25 -12.45
C PRO A 598 -8.19 -6.16 -11.71
N LYS A 599 -8.99 -7.24 -11.69
CA LYS A 599 -10.27 -7.29 -10.96
C LYS A 599 -10.09 -7.10 -9.45
N ILE A 600 -9.00 -7.64 -8.88
CA ILE A 600 -8.69 -7.46 -7.45
C ILE A 600 -8.32 -6.01 -7.19
N MET A 601 -7.47 -5.41 -8.03
CA MET A 601 -7.09 -4.00 -7.89
C MET A 601 -8.27 -3.04 -8.05
N ILE A 602 -9.21 -3.33 -8.96
CA ILE A 602 -10.45 -2.56 -9.11
C ILE A 602 -11.34 -2.69 -7.86
N ALA A 603 -11.47 -3.90 -7.30
CA ALA A 603 -12.24 -4.12 -6.08
C ALA A 603 -11.63 -3.37 -4.88
N LEU A 604 -10.31 -3.44 -4.68
CA LEU A 604 -9.61 -2.69 -3.63
C LEU A 604 -9.79 -1.17 -3.79
N ARG A 605 -9.68 -0.66 -5.02
CA ARG A 605 -9.95 0.76 -5.33
C ARG A 605 -11.39 1.16 -5.00
N ARG A 606 -12.38 0.32 -5.33
CA ARG A 606 -13.80 0.56 -4.98
C ARG A 606 -14.00 0.63 -3.47
N LEU A 607 -13.34 -0.26 -2.74
CA LEU A 607 -13.39 -0.29 -1.28
C LEU A 607 -12.63 0.88 -0.62
N GLN A 608 -11.82 1.62 -1.40
CA GLN A 608 -10.87 2.63 -0.92
C GLN A 608 -9.79 2.06 0.00
N CYS A 609 -9.41 0.79 -0.20
CA CYS A 609 -8.41 0.09 0.60
C CYS A 609 -7.05 0.08 -0.12
N PRO A 610 -6.05 0.85 0.33
CA PRO A 610 -4.74 0.84 -0.30
C PRO A 610 -4.07 -0.51 -0.09
N LEU A 611 -3.51 -1.06 -1.16
CA LEU A 611 -2.71 -2.27 -1.11
C LEU A 611 -1.53 -2.11 -0.13
N LEU A 612 -0.88 -0.95 -0.13
CA LEU A 612 0.22 -0.64 0.78
C LEU A 612 -0.16 -0.84 2.25
N THR A 613 -1.31 -0.31 2.68
CA THR A 613 -1.77 -0.45 4.07
C THR A 613 -1.94 -1.92 4.46
N MET A 614 -2.52 -2.73 3.58
CA MET A 614 -2.73 -4.16 3.83
C MET A 614 -1.39 -4.91 3.93
N LEU A 615 -0.47 -4.70 2.99
CA LEU A 615 0.82 -5.39 2.98
C LEU A 615 1.69 -5.00 4.17
N LEU A 616 1.75 -3.72 4.52
CA LEU A 616 2.53 -3.26 5.65
C LEU A 616 2.06 -3.88 6.96
N ARG A 617 0.75 -4.01 7.15
CA ARG A 617 0.21 -4.66 8.35
C ARG A 617 0.59 -6.12 8.44
N TRP A 618 0.63 -6.82 7.32
CA TRP A 618 1.08 -8.20 7.28
C TRP A 618 2.58 -8.29 7.63
N GLU A 619 3.42 -7.49 6.96
CA GLU A 619 4.87 -7.52 7.15
C GLU A 619 5.29 -7.04 8.56
N LEU A 620 4.71 -5.95 9.07
CA LEU A 620 4.98 -5.41 10.42
C LEU A 620 4.57 -6.33 11.57
N ASN A 621 3.68 -7.28 11.30
CA ASN A 621 3.30 -8.31 12.27
C ASN A 621 3.92 -9.67 11.94
N CYS A 622 4.86 -9.76 10.98
CA CYS A 622 5.39 -11.02 10.46
C CYS A 622 4.28 -12.06 10.21
N PHE A 623 3.14 -11.60 9.69
CA PHE A 623 1.91 -12.34 9.41
C PHE A 623 1.21 -13.04 10.58
N TRP A 624 1.71 -12.92 11.81
CA TRP A 624 1.18 -13.59 13.00
C TRP A 624 -0.33 -13.38 13.22
N SER A 625 -0.83 -12.17 12.94
CA SER A 625 -2.24 -11.84 13.11
C SER A 625 -3.13 -12.23 11.93
N TYR A 626 -2.56 -12.85 10.88
CA TYR A 626 -3.24 -13.03 9.59
C TYR A 626 -3.12 -14.44 9.03
N MET A 627 -2.06 -15.17 9.34
CA MET A 627 -1.72 -16.46 8.72
C MET A 627 -1.42 -17.50 9.80
N ASP A 628 -1.76 -18.76 9.53
CA ASP A 628 -1.45 -19.86 10.44
C ASP A 628 0.07 -20.09 10.55
N TRP A 629 0.55 -20.55 11.70
CA TRP A 629 1.97 -20.72 11.98
C TRP A 629 2.75 -21.52 10.94
N PRO A 630 2.25 -22.68 10.44
CA PRO A 630 2.96 -23.42 9.39
C PRO A 630 3.22 -22.57 8.16
N ASN A 631 2.27 -21.72 7.79
CA ASN A 631 2.37 -20.87 6.61
C ASN A 631 3.30 -19.67 6.84
N VAL A 632 3.43 -19.17 8.07
CA VAL A 632 4.46 -18.18 8.46
C VAL A 632 5.86 -18.77 8.29
N MET A 633 6.11 -19.98 8.81
CA MET A 633 7.40 -20.66 8.68
C MET A 633 7.75 -20.95 7.22
N ILE A 634 6.80 -21.53 6.46
CA ILE A 634 6.99 -21.80 5.02
C ILE A 634 7.30 -20.51 4.26
N TYR A 635 6.64 -19.39 4.60
CA TYR A 635 6.96 -18.10 4.00
C TYR A 635 8.41 -17.70 4.27
N LEU A 636 8.87 -17.75 5.52
CA LEU A 636 10.26 -17.41 5.88
C LEU A 636 11.27 -18.31 5.16
N ASP A 637 11.02 -19.60 5.08
CA ASP A 637 11.90 -20.57 4.41
C ASP A 637 11.91 -20.42 2.89
N LEU A 638 10.74 -20.19 2.26
CA LEU A 638 10.67 -19.88 0.83
C LEU A 638 11.46 -18.63 0.50
N VAL A 639 11.33 -17.59 1.32
CA VAL A 639 12.11 -16.39 1.15
C VAL A 639 13.61 -16.69 1.38
N GLY A 640 13.95 -17.56 2.33
CA GLY A 640 15.33 -18.00 2.58
C GLY A 640 15.98 -18.73 1.40
N ILE A 641 15.22 -19.59 0.72
CA ILE A 641 15.70 -20.34 -0.45
C ILE A 641 15.85 -19.41 -1.66
N TYR A 642 14.82 -18.61 -1.97
CA TYR A 642 14.75 -17.85 -3.22
C TYR A 642 15.31 -16.43 -3.15
N GLY A 643 15.46 -15.87 -1.95
CA GLY A 643 15.96 -14.53 -1.65
C GLY A 643 14.87 -13.43 -1.69
N ILE A 644 15.30 -12.18 -1.46
CA ILE A 644 14.40 -11.00 -1.40
C ILE A 644 13.56 -10.79 -2.66
N ASP A 645 14.08 -11.18 -3.83
CA ASP A 645 13.40 -11.05 -5.12
C ASP A 645 12.09 -11.87 -5.17
N TYR A 646 11.91 -12.83 -4.26
CA TYR A 646 10.73 -13.68 -4.19
C TYR A 646 9.62 -13.10 -3.29
N ILE A 647 9.95 -12.15 -2.39
CA ILE A 647 8.98 -11.53 -1.48
C ILE A 647 7.80 -10.92 -2.23
N PRO A 648 7.98 -10.08 -3.29
CA PRO A 648 6.85 -9.51 -4.02
C PRO A 648 5.98 -10.59 -4.70
N LEU A 649 6.55 -11.73 -5.07
CA LEU A 649 5.82 -12.82 -5.71
C LEU A 649 4.92 -13.54 -4.70
N LEU A 650 5.46 -13.84 -3.51
CA LEU A 650 4.71 -14.44 -2.41
C LEU A 650 3.56 -13.53 -1.96
N LEU A 651 3.83 -12.23 -1.77
CA LEU A 651 2.79 -11.27 -1.43
C LEU A 651 1.70 -11.17 -2.51
N ALA A 652 2.08 -11.16 -3.79
CA ALA A 652 1.10 -11.18 -4.88
C ALA A 652 0.23 -12.46 -4.85
N ALA A 653 0.78 -13.60 -4.44
CA ALA A 653 0.03 -14.85 -4.28
C ALA A 653 -0.96 -14.76 -3.13
N LEU A 654 -0.55 -14.19 -1.99
CA LEU A 654 -1.44 -13.95 -0.84
C LEU A 654 -2.59 -13.02 -1.21
N VAL A 655 -2.33 -11.90 -1.90
CA VAL A 655 -3.42 -11.00 -2.33
C VAL A 655 -4.35 -11.67 -3.34
N LYS A 656 -3.81 -12.51 -4.23
CA LYS A 656 -4.62 -13.33 -5.13
C LYS A 656 -5.47 -14.35 -4.35
N HIS A 657 -4.93 -14.92 -3.28
CA HIS A 657 -5.65 -15.83 -2.38
C HIS A 657 -6.80 -15.13 -1.66
N MET A 658 -6.60 -13.87 -1.24
CA MET A 658 -7.60 -13.03 -0.59
C MET A 658 -8.79 -12.63 -1.50
N ARG A 659 -8.80 -13.02 -2.78
CA ARG A 659 -9.87 -12.67 -3.74
C ARG A 659 -11.30 -12.90 -3.20
N PRO A 660 -11.65 -14.04 -2.56
CA PRO A 660 -13.01 -14.25 -2.06
C PRO A 660 -13.41 -13.20 -1.02
N VAL A 661 -12.51 -12.93 -0.06
CA VAL A 661 -12.69 -11.92 0.99
C VAL A 661 -12.86 -10.53 0.38
N ILE A 662 -11.95 -10.15 -0.53
CA ILE A 662 -11.98 -8.83 -1.19
C ILE A 662 -13.27 -8.62 -2.00
N PHE A 663 -13.81 -9.65 -2.63
CA PHE A 663 -15.02 -9.53 -3.44
C PHE A 663 -16.31 -9.52 -2.61
N GLN A 664 -16.29 -10.10 -1.42
CA GLN A 664 -17.42 -10.11 -0.48
C GLN A 664 -17.43 -8.88 0.43
N ALA A 665 -16.29 -8.23 0.63
CA ALA A 665 -16.17 -7.03 1.45
C ALA A 665 -17.05 -5.87 0.96
N THR A 666 -17.58 -5.13 1.93
CA THR A 666 -18.40 -3.93 1.70
C THR A 666 -17.67 -2.67 2.10
N LYS A 667 -16.86 -2.73 3.16
CA LYS A 667 -16.01 -1.64 3.66
C LYS A 667 -14.53 -2.03 3.55
N SER A 668 -13.64 -1.03 3.52
CA SER A 668 -12.18 -1.24 3.62
C SER A 668 -11.81 -2.05 4.87
N LYS A 669 -12.47 -1.77 5.99
CA LYS A 669 -12.20 -2.44 7.27
C LYS A 669 -12.41 -3.95 7.21
N ASP A 670 -13.36 -4.43 6.40
CA ASP A 670 -13.64 -5.87 6.26
C ASP A 670 -12.42 -6.62 5.69
N VAL A 671 -11.73 -6.02 4.71
CA VAL A 671 -10.52 -6.60 4.10
C VAL A 671 -9.33 -6.46 5.05
N LEU A 672 -9.23 -5.31 5.70
CA LEU A 672 -8.16 -4.96 6.63
C LEU A 672 -8.22 -5.83 7.89
N ASP A 673 -9.38 -6.19 8.40
CA ASP A 673 -9.55 -7.02 9.61
C ASP A 673 -9.44 -8.53 9.34
N ALA A 674 -9.60 -8.93 8.07
CA ALA A 674 -9.66 -10.33 7.69
C ALA A 674 -8.35 -11.08 7.92
N GLN A 675 -8.47 -12.30 8.46
CA GLN A 675 -7.42 -13.30 8.37
C GLN A 675 -7.33 -13.84 6.94
N ILE A 676 -6.15 -14.32 6.57
CA ILE A 676 -5.94 -15.02 5.32
C ILE A 676 -6.68 -16.37 5.44
N PRO A 677 -7.60 -16.69 4.50
CA PRO A 677 -8.27 -17.99 4.48
C PRO A 677 -7.26 -19.14 4.43
N VAL A 678 -7.73 -20.36 4.65
CA VAL A 678 -6.87 -21.57 4.68
C VAL A 678 -6.00 -21.64 3.42
N LEU A 679 -4.71 -21.32 3.60
CA LEU A 679 -3.73 -21.20 2.54
C LEU A 679 -3.02 -22.54 2.32
N LYS A 680 -2.85 -22.88 1.04
CA LYS A 680 -2.02 -24.01 0.59
C LYS A 680 -1.01 -23.49 -0.42
N TRP A 681 0.24 -23.34 -0.01
CA TRP A 681 1.30 -22.76 -0.84
C TRP A 681 1.53 -23.56 -2.14
N SER A 682 1.40 -24.89 -2.09
CA SER A 682 1.56 -25.78 -3.26
C SER A 682 0.67 -25.39 -4.44
N THR A 683 -0.54 -24.88 -4.17
CA THR A 683 -1.49 -24.45 -5.23
C THR A 683 -1.01 -23.25 -6.03
N TYR A 684 -0.05 -22.48 -5.51
CA TYR A 684 0.49 -21.29 -6.14
C TYR A 684 1.86 -21.50 -6.80
N GLN A 685 2.49 -22.67 -6.63
CA GLN A 685 3.84 -22.93 -7.15
C GLN A 685 3.95 -22.62 -8.65
N THR A 686 3.06 -23.17 -9.49
CA THR A 686 3.10 -22.96 -10.95
C THR A 686 2.93 -21.50 -11.33
N TRP A 687 2.06 -20.78 -10.61
CA TRP A 687 1.80 -19.37 -10.85
C TRP A 687 2.99 -18.51 -10.43
N LEU A 688 3.61 -18.80 -9.29
CA LEU A 688 4.82 -18.14 -8.82
C LEU A 688 5.99 -18.36 -9.79
N SER A 689 6.21 -19.59 -10.28
CA SER A 689 7.23 -19.87 -11.29
C SER A 689 7.00 -19.09 -12.58
N HIS A 690 5.74 -18.99 -13.03
CA HIS A 690 5.39 -18.18 -14.20
C HIS A 690 5.68 -16.69 -13.98
N LEU A 691 5.30 -16.14 -12.81
CA LEU A 691 5.59 -14.74 -12.48
C LEU A 691 7.09 -14.48 -12.37
N HIS A 692 7.83 -15.40 -11.74
CA HIS A 692 9.28 -15.29 -11.62
C HIS A 692 9.91 -15.21 -13.01
N ASN A 693 9.58 -16.12 -13.93
CA ASN A 693 10.13 -16.13 -15.29
C ASN A 693 9.78 -14.86 -16.09
N GLN A 694 8.60 -14.27 -15.86
CA GLN A 694 8.17 -13.10 -16.61
C GLN A 694 8.72 -11.78 -16.05
N TYR A 695 8.84 -11.67 -14.73
CA TYR A 695 9.09 -10.40 -14.05
C TYR A 695 10.43 -10.36 -13.28
N HIS A 696 11.25 -11.41 -13.35
CA HIS A 696 12.53 -11.49 -12.64
C HIS A 696 13.39 -10.24 -12.81
N ASP A 697 13.63 -9.82 -14.06
CA ASP A 697 14.53 -8.70 -14.34
C ASP A 697 14.01 -7.38 -13.76
N MET A 698 12.69 -7.13 -13.87
CA MET A 698 12.06 -5.94 -13.32
C MET A 698 12.11 -5.93 -11.79
N ILE A 699 11.83 -7.06 -11.14
CA ILE A 699 11.87 -7.18 -9.68
C ILE A 699 13.30 -6.94 -9.20
N LYS A 700 14.26 -7.61 -9.85
CA LYS A 700 15.68 -7.49 -9.54
C LYS A 700 16.20 -6.06 -9.71
N GLU A 701 15.81 -5.36 -10.78
CA GLU A 701 16.17 -3.96 -11.02
C GLU A 701 15.61 -3.06 -9.91
N ARG A 702 14.33 -3.19 -9.57
CA ARG A 702 13.67 -2.32 -8.57
C ARG A 702 14.13 -2.62 -7.14
N MET A 703 14.23 -3.89 -6.75
CA MET A 703 14.67 -4.29 -5.41
C MET A 703 16.13 -3.92 -5.14
N ARG A 704 16.99 -3.92 -6.17
CA ARG A 704 18.42 -3.55 -6.06
C ARG A 704 18.71 -2.08 -6.35
N SER A 705 17.68 -1.31 -6.70
CA SER A 705 17.81 0.15 -6.84
C SER A 705 17.82 0.87 -5.49
N LEU A 706 17.37 0.17 -4.43
CA LEU A 706 17.59 0.48 -3.03
C LEU A 706 19.01 0.05 -2.62
#